data_AF-A0AAV0KHU3-F1
#
_entry.id   AF-A0AAV0KHU3-F1
#
_cell.length_a   1.000
_cell.length_b   1.000
_cell.length_c   1.000
_cell.angle_alpha   90.00
_cell.angle_beta   90.00
_cell.angle_gamma   90.00
#
_symmetry.space_group_name_H-M   'P 1'
#
loop_
_entity.id
_entity.type
_entity.pdbx_description
1 polymer ?
#
loop_
_entity_poly.entity_id
_entity_poly.type
_entity_poly.pdbx_seq_one_letter_code
_entity_poly.pdbx_strand_id
1 'polypeptide(L)'
;MENSESDEPDKKRPHLDSPVSPAMSRNHASSPTKNQTVDVMVLHHQNQKLVQQLDLQKRELRDLEAKIAELKGNQASYDEILITTNQVWNQLVDDLVLLSARAGGGPNVLQTFDDADYSRGIGQLLFLPLIVMPLSSTLLKCLFPVSSPVASYILCDAIIQLSRLDDMMREEARNLQEVIDILHVKHKEYMEGIENYTSMHSTEQSEISRLAGELEECMAELEDSRRKLINLEMQKDTDAEIHGPIPSAANGSLSPEKSSDRSKGLRELRDSIEEIKLLAAARLSELQDAQEENQILSKDLEVLQADRSSIVRREKEVSIKLESADFARNSIASDNSGIEELEAQLQKCKIEKNDLEIKAEEAVQDSGRKDIKAEFRVMASALSKEMSMMEVQLNRWKQTADEALALQEKSRSLKALLIEKTNEQDSLAGKCAEQVIEIKTLKTQVESLQKEKLELQTILDMYGQEGSDNRDVMELNEAIAIKEKDAEAFISEIETVGQAYEDMQTQNQHLLQQVTERDDYNIKLVSDSVKTKQAHGILVAEKQALTKQLQQLNASIEQVKTRIAHSEEQMKTCFADAIRYTEEERHLAVTLEMARWELTDAEKEQKWIKYAIASSEKEYEQIQKKSDEVRTELENERYERQKVEEELLELNNQIAELISETSEAAIERLQDEINDCKRILKCSVCSDRPKEVVIVKCYHLFCNPCIQRNLELRHRKCPGCGTAFGQSDVRFVKI
;
A
#
# COMPACT_ATOMS: atom_id res chain seq x y z
N MET A 1 44.24 2.31 -24.31
CA MET A 1 44.02 2.86 -25.67
C MET A 1 42.52 2.99 -25.83
N GLU A 2 42.05 4.12 -26.37
CA GLU A 2 40.75 4.33 -27.05
C GLU A 2 39.51 3.67 -26.38
N ASN A 3 38.67 4.35 -25.59
CA ASN A 3 38.01 5.66 -25.74
C ASN A 3 37.03 5.75 -26.93
N SER A 4 35.73 5.70 -26.62
CA SER A 4 34.61 6.15 -27.47
C SER A 4 33.44 6.57 -26.58
N GLU A 5 33.28 7.88 -26.41
CA GLU A 5 32.10 8.51 -25.78
C GLU A 5 30.96 8.62 -26.80
N SER A 6 29.72 8.78 -26.33
CA SER A 6 28.58 9.16 -27.18
C SER A 6 27.62 10.11 -26.46
N ASP A 7 27.92 11.39 -26.60
CA ASP A 7 27.08 12.60 -26.54
C ASP A 7 25.71 12.54 -25.83
N GLU A 8 25.59 13.32 -24.75
CA GLU A 8 24.35 13.86 -24.21
C GLU A 8 24.41 15.42 -24.28
N PRO A 9 23.39 16.13 -24.80
CA PRO A 9 23.52 17.56 -25.07
C PRO A 9 23.21 18.47 -23.87
N ASP A 10 24.24 19.19 -23.41
CA ASP A 10 24.20 20.22 -22.36
C ASP A 10 23.12 21.31 -22.57
N LYS A 11 22.11 21.35 -21.69
CA LYS A 11 21.24 22.53 -21.54
C LYS A 11 21.84 23.54 -20.56
N LYS A 12 22.57 24.51 -21.13
CA LYS A 12 23.19 25.64 -20.42
C LYS A 12 22.21 26.37 -19.49
N ARG A 13 22.59 26.51 -18.22
CA ARG A 13 22.02 27.51 -17.31
C ARG A 13 22.47 28.91 -17.72
N PRO A 14 21.58 29.92 -17.77
CA PRO A 14 21.97 31.31 -17.66
C PRO A 14 22.17 31.68 -16.18
N HIS A 15 23.35 32.19 -15.83
CA HIS A 15 23.49 33.04 -14.64
C HIS A 15 22.66 34.31 -14.84
N LEU A 16 22.01 34.79 -13.77
CA LEU A 16 21.52 36.16 -13.68
C LEU A 16 22.10 36.81 -12.44
N ASP A 17 23.07 37.70 -12.66
CA ASP A 17 23.56 38.62 -11.64
C ASP A 17 22.47 39.61 -11.23
N SER A 18 22.54 40.07 -9.99
CA SER A 18 21.69 41.17 -9.50
C SER A 18 22.09 42.51 -10.11
N PRO A 19 21.11 43.37 -10.42
CA PRO A 19 21.29 44.81 -10.31
C PRO A 19 20.29 45.45 -9.34
N VAL A 20 20.84 46.01 -8.27
CA VAL A 20 20.53 47.32 -7.67
C VAL A 20 19.10 47.88 -7.82
N SER A 21 18.44 48.08 -6.67
CA SER A 21 17.18 48.80 -6.53
C SER A 21 17.25 50.29 -6.95
N PRO A 22 16.26 50.82 -7.69
CA PRO A 22 15.97 52.25 -7.75
C PRO A 22 14.91 52.64 -6.72
N ALA A 23 14.99 53.86 -6.18
CA ALA A 23 14.13 54.34 -5.11
C ALA A 23 12.77 54.89 -5.59
N MET A 24 11.74 54.62 -4.78
CA MET A 24 10.53 55.42 -4.54
C MET A 24 10.28 56.66 -5.42
N SER A 25 9.26 56.56 -6.29
CA SER A 25 8.44 57.71 -6.70
C SER A 25 7.01 57.47 -6.22
N ARG A 26 6.56 58.26 -5.23
CA ARG A 26 5.16 58.26 -4.78
C ARG A 26 4.28 58.91 -5.83
N ASN A 27 3.39 58.14 -6.45
CA ASN A 27 2.19 58.66 -7.10
C ASN A 27 0.96 57.99 -6.47
N HIS A 28 -0.15 58.70 -6.47
CA HIS A 28 -1.28 58.44 -5.57
C HIS A 28 -1.94 57.08 -5.80
N ALA A 29 -2.19 56.36 -4.70
CA ALA A 29 -3.04 55.17 -4.70
C ALA A 29 -4.50 55.58 -4.90
N SER A 30 -5.03 55.33 -6.10
CA SER A 30 -6.47 55.20 -6.30
C SER A 30 -6.94 53.90 -5.67
N SER A 31 -7.85 53.97 -4.70
CA SER A 31 -8.45 52.79 -4.06
C SER A 31 -9.09 51.88 -5.12
N PRO A 32 -8.84 50.56 -5.13
CA PRO A 32 -9.50 49.67 -6.07
C PRO A 32 -11.01 49.71 -5.80
N THR A 33 -11.79 49.89 -6.86
CA THR A 33 -13.25 49.85 -6.75
C THR A 33 -13.69 48.44 -6.34
N LYS A 34 -14.77 48.33 -5.53
CA LYS A 34 -15.22 47.04 -4.95
C LYS A 34 -15.32 45.90 -5.97
N ASN A 35 -15.67 46.22 -7.22
CA ASN A 35 -15.81 45.25 -8.29
C ASN A 35 -14.44 44.64 -8.72
N GLN A 36 -13.37 45.45 -8.82
CA GLN A 36 -12.03 44.92 -9.16
C GLN A 36 -11.48 43.99 -8.06
N THR A 37 -11.72 44.29 -6.78
CA THR A 37 -11.33 43.38 -5.69
C THR A 37 -12.10 42.07 -5.71
N VAL A 38 -13.36 42.09 -6.15
CA VAL A 38 -14.17 40.86 -6.30
C VAL A 38 -13.68 40.03 -7.49
N ASP A 39 -13.40 40.64 -8.65
CA ASP A 39 -12.82 39.93 -9.80
C ASP A 39 -11.48 39.26 -9.47
N VAL A 40 -10.58 39.97 -8.77
CA VAL A 40 -9.29 39.41 -8.35
C VAL A 40 -9.48 38.24 -7.38
N MET A 41 -10.45 38.31 -6.46
CA MET A 41 -10.77 37.18 -5.56
C MET A 41 -11.40 35.99 -6.30
N VAL A 42 -12.27 36.23 -7.29
CA VAL A 42 -12.86 35.18 -8.12
C VAL A 42 -11.79 34.48 -8.97
N LEU A 43 -10.92 35.25 -9.64
CA LEU A 43 -9.78 34.73 -10.40
C LEU A 43 -8.77 33.98 -9.52
N HIS A 44 -8.55 34.42 -8.28
CA HIS A 44 -7.69 33.72 -7.34
C HIS A 44 -8.31 32.38 -6.90
N HIS A 45 -9.62 32.36 -6.63
CA HIS A 45 -10.35 31.14 -6.28
C HIS A 45 -10.42 30.14 -7.46
N GLN A 46 -10.64 30.63 -8.68
CA GLN A 46 -10.59 29.79 -9.89
C GLN A 46 -9.19 29.21 -10.12
N ASN A 47 -8.13 30.00 -10.00
CA ASN A 47 -6.76 29.49 -10.06
C ASN A 47 -6.45 28.47 -8.96
N GLN A 48 -6.90 28.71 -7.72
CA GLN A 48 -6.71 27.77 -6.63
C GLN A 48 -7.41 26.44 -6.90
N LYS A 49 -8.62 26.46 -7.48
CA LYS A 49 -9.36 25.27 -7.90
C LYS A 49 -8.66 24.53 -9.06
N LEU A 50 -8.15 25.26 -10.05
CA LEU A 50 -7.38 24.68 -11.16
C LEU A 50 -6.09 24.02 -10.65
N VAL A 51 -5.36 24.65 -9.73
CA VAL A 51 -4.16 24.08 -9.09
C VAL A 51 -4.51 22.80 -8.33
N GLN A 52 -5.60 22.78 -7.57
CA GLN A 52 -6.07 21.57 -6.88
C GLN A 52 -6.43 20.44 -7.85
N GLN A 53 -7.03 20.75 -9.00
CA GLN A 53 -7.30 19.79 -10.07
C GLN A 53 -6.00 19.26 -10.70
N LEU A 54 -5.04 20.14 -10.97
CA LEU A 54 -3.72 19.78 -11.51
C LEU A 54 -2.92 18.90 -10.54
N ASP A 55 -3.01 19.15 -9.24
CA ASP A 55 -2.32 18.36 -8.20
C ASP A 55 -3.06 17.05 -7.84
N LEU A 56 -4.33 16.91 -8.25
CA LEU A 56 -5.03 15.62 -8.28
C LEU A 56 -4.57 14.80 -9.50
N GLN A 57 -4.64 15.37 -10.71
CA GLN A 57 -4.18 14.70 -11.94
C GLN A 57 -2.71 14.28 -11.87
N LYS A 58 -1.82 15.10 -11.27
CA LYS A 58 -0.42 14.72 -11.03
C LYS A 58 -0.24 13.58 -10.02
N ARG A 59 -1.20 13.32 -9.12
CA ARG A 59 -1.16 12.14 -8.25
C ARG A 59 -1.61 10.92 -9.02
N GLU A 60 -2.74 11.00 -9.71
CA GLU A 60 -3.26 9.95 -10.58
C GLU A 60 -2.20 9.49 -11.61
N LEU A 61 -1.47 10.43 -12.24
CA LEU A 61 -0.36 10.13 -13.13
C LEU A 61 0.78 9.35 -12.45
N ARG A 62 1.19 9.74 -11.24
CA ARG A 62 2.25 9.04 -10.49
C ARG A 62 1.81 7.65 -10.03
N ASP A 63 0.54 7.50 -9.65
CA ASP A 63 -0.02 6.21 -9.24
C ASP A 63 -0.10 5.25 -10.44
N LEU A 64 -0.43 5.77 -11.63
CA LEU A 64 -0.37 5.04 -12.89
C LEU A 64 1.07 4.69 -13.32
N GLU A 65 2.01 5.62 -13.22
CA GLU A 65 3.44 5.37 -13.47
C GLU A 65 4.00 4.26 -12.56
N ALA A 66 3.63 4.27 -11.27
CA ALA A 66 3.98 3.23 -10.31
C ALA A 66 3.37 1.87 -10.71
N LYS A 67 2.11 1.84 -11.16
CA LYS A 67 1.45 0.61 -11.64
C LYS A 67 2.11 0.06 -12.91
N ILE A 68 2.56 0.92 -13.84
CA ILE A 68 3.34 0.51 -15.02
C ILE A 68 4.68 -0.10 -14.59
N ALA A 69 5.37 0.47 -13.60
CA ALA A 69 6.63 -0.07 -13.10
C ALA A 69 6.45 -1.45 -12.45
N GLU A 70 5.39 -1.64 -11.65
CA GLU A 70 5.01 -2.93 -11.06
C GLU A 70 4.71 -3.98 -12.14
N LEU A 71 3.90 -3.64 -13.14
CA LEU A 71 3.55 -4.55 -14.24
C LEU A 71 4.78 -4.95 -15.08
N LYS A 72 5.72 -4.02 -15.32
CA LYS A 72 7.01 -4.33 -15.99
C LYS A 72 7.90 -5.25 -15.14
N GLY A 73 7.92 -5.07 -13.82
CA GLY A 73 8.63 -5.97 -12.91
C GLY A 73 8.06 -7.38 -12.95
N ASN A 74 6.73 -7.50 -12.93
CA ASN A 74 6.04 -8.80 -13.06
C ASN A 74 6.32 -9.44 -14.43
N GLN A 75 6.27 -8.68 -15.52
CA GLN A 75 6.62 -9.17 -16.86
C GLN A 75 8.04 -9.74 -16.92
N ALA A 76 9.03 -9.01 -16.38
CA ALA A 76 10.42 -9.48 -16.36
C ALA A 76 10.58 -10.80 -15.57
N SER A 77 9.85 -10.97 -14.46
CA SER A 77 9.84 -12.22 -13.69
C SER A 77 9.20 -13.38 -14.48
N TYR A 78 8.11 -13.13 -15.22
CA TYR A 78 7.52 -14.14 -16.11
C TYR A 78 8.45 -14.54 -17.27
N ASP A 79 9.15 -13.57 -17.87
CA ASP A 79 10.14 -13.83 -18.92
C ASP A 79 11.32 -14.67 -18.39
N GLU A 80 11.79 -14.41 -17.17
CA GLU A 80 12.82 -15.21 -16.49
C GLU A 80 12.36 -16.66 -16.21
N ILE A 81 11.12 -16.85 -15.77
CA ILE A 81 10.50 -18.18 -15.59
C ILE A 81 10.40 -18.92 -16.93
N LEU A 82 9.99 -18.25 -18.00
CA LEU A 82 9.91 -18.82 -19.35
C LEU A 82 11.29 -19.23 -19.89
N ILE A 83 12.32 -18.39 -19.69
CA ILE A 83 13.71 -18.69 -20.05
C ILE A 83 14.20 -19.92 -19.29
N THR A 84 13.98 -19.97 -17.97
CA THR A 84 14.40 -21.09 -17.11
C THR A 84 13.68 -22.39 -17.50
N THR A 85 12.38 -22.33 -17.78
CA THR A 85 11.58 -23.48 -18.23
C THR A 85 12.09 -24.01 -19.58
N ASN A 86 12.42 -23.11 -20.51
CA ASN A 86 12.99 -23.47 -21.81
C ASN A 86 14.39 -24.12 -21.65
N GLN A 87 15.24 -23.61 -20.75
CA GLN A 87 16.54 -24.23 -20.46
C GLN A 87 16.39 -25.67 -19.94
N VAL A 88 15.51 -25.89 -18.95
CA VAL A 88 15.25 -27.23 -18.39
C VAL A 88 14.65 -28.17 -19.45
N TRP A 89 13.78 -27.66 -20.33
CA TRP A 89 13.22 -28.43 -21.44
C TRP A 89 14.30 -28.88 -22.44
N ASN A 90 15.21 -27.99 -22.84
CA ASN A 90 16.32 -28.35 -23.73
C ASN A 90 17.25 -29.40 -23.08
N GLN A 91 17.55 -29.26 -21.78
CA GLN A 91 18.35 -30.25 -21.05
C GLN A 91 17.68 -31.63 -21.02
N LEU A 92 16.36 -31.69 -20.84
CA LEU A 92 15.60 -32.94 -20.91
C LEU A 92 15.67 -33.58 -22.30
N VAL A 93 15.59 -32.78 -23.37
CA VAL A 93 15.76 -33.27 -24.74
C VAL A 93 17.18 -33.84 -24.95
N ASP A 94 18.22 -33.12 -24.53
CA ASP A 94 19.62 -33.57 -24.65
C ASP A 94 19.88 -34.87 -23.86
N ASP A 95 19.32 -35.00 -22.65
CA ASP A 95 19.43 -36.22 -21.83
C ASP A 95 18.72 -37.41 -22.49
N LEU A 96 17.55 -37.20 -23.12
CA LEU A 96 16.83 -38.23 -23.88
C LEU A 96 17.61 -38.66 -25.14
N VAL A 97 18.24 -37.72 -25.84
CA VAL A 97 19.15 -38.01 -26.97
C VAL A 97 20.31 -38.87 -26.49
N LEU A 98 20.97 -38.50 -25.40
CA LEU A 98 22.10 -39.24 -24.82
C LEU A 98 21.71 -40.66 -24.38
N LEU A 99 20.52 -40.83 -23.79
CA LEU A 99 19.97 -42.13 -23.42
C LEU A 99 19.67 -43.00 -24.65
N SER A 100 19.09 -42.43 -25.72
CA SER A 100 18.84 -43.18 -26.96
C SER A 100 20.13 -43.65 -27.65
N ALA A 101 21.19 -42.84 -27.62
CA ALA A 101 22.49 -43.19 -28.17
C ALA A 101 23.17 -44.31 -27.35
N ARG A 102 23.05 -44.25 -26.01
CA ARG A 102 23.53 -45.33 -25.11
C ARG A 102 22.76 -46.64 -25.24
N ALA A 103 21.48 -46.58 -25.65
CA ALA A 103 20.65 -47.75 -25.89
C ALA A 103 20.92 -48.46 -27.24
N GLY A 104 21.87 -47.98 -28.04
CA GLY A 104 22.25 -48.60 -29.32
C GLY A 104 21.39 -48.18 -30.51
N GLY A 105 20.54 -47.16 -30.36
CA GLY A 105 19.89 -46.50 -31.50
C GLY A 105 20.94 -45.74 -32.32
N GLY A 106 21.10 -46.10 -33.60
CA GLY A 106 21.99 -45.37 -34.50
C GLY A 106 21.53 -43.92 -34.71
N PRO A 107 22.46 -42.97 -34.95
CA PRO A 107 22.15 -41.53 -34.97
C PRO A 107 21.08 -41.11 -35.99
N ASN A 108 20.85 -41.93 -37.02
CA ASN A 108 19.87 -41.66 -38.08
C ASN A 108 18.40 -41.77 -37.63
N VAL A 109 18.08 -42.26 -36.43
CA VAL A 109 16.69 -42.32 -35.93
C VAL A 109 16.15 -40.93 -35.54
N LEU A 110 17.04 -39.95 -35.29
CA LEU A 110 16.67 -38.58 -34.92
C LEU A 110 16.94 -37.55 -36.04
N GLN A 111 17.46 -37.96 -37.18
CA GLN A 111 17.72 -37.04 -38.29
C GLN A 111 16.44 -36.47 -38.93
N THR A 112 15.27 -37.07 -38.63
CA THR A 112 13.95 -36.54 -38.94
C THR A 112 13.53 -35.33 -38.09
N PHE A 113 14.33 -34.91 -37.11
CA PHE A 113 14.06 -33.72 -36.28
C PHE A 113 14.79 -32.46 -36.77
N ASP A 114 15.87 -32.58 -37.57
CA ASP A 114 16.62 -31.44 -38.13
C ASP A 114 16.03 -30.93 -39.46
N ASP A 115 15.37 -31.78 -40.26
CA ASP A 115 14.86 -31.43 -41.62
C ASP A 115 13.60 -30.52 -41.61
N ALA A 116 13.11 -30.11 -40.44
CA ALA A 116 11.97 -29.21 -40.30
C ALA A 116 12.43 -27.77 -39.99
N ASP A 117 12.58 -26.97 -41.06
CA ASP A 117 13.11 -25.59 -41.06
C ASP A 117 12.13 -24.55 -40.43
N TYR A 118 11.59 -24.86 -39.25
CA TYR A 118 10.63 -24.03 -38.50
C TYR A 118 11.22 -23.57 -37.16
N SER A 119 11.60 -22.29 -37.14
CA SER A 119 11.76 -21.40 -35.98
C SER A 119 11.75 -22.07 -34.59
N ARG A 120 12.95 -22.20 -34.01
CA ARG A 120 13.27 -22.69 -32.66
C ARG A 120 12.58 -21.88 -31.55
N GLY A 121 11.30 -22.16 -31.31
CA GLY A 121 10.44 -21.46 -30.35
C GLY A 121 9.17 -22.23 -30.00
N ILE A 122 8.30 -21.58 -29.20
CA ILE A 122 7.14 -22.14 -28.48
C ILE A 122 6.18 -22.99 -29.34
N GLY A 123 6.16 -22.80 -30.67
CA GLY A 123 5.36 -23.59 -31.61
C GLY A 123 5.62 -25.10 -31.62
N GLN A 124 6.75 -25.59 -31.07
CA GLN A 124 7.01 -27.04 -30.95
C GLN A 124 6.12 -27.75 -29.91
N LEU A 125 5.54 -27.02 -28.94
CA LEU A 125 4.72 -27.62 -27.86
C LEU A 125 3.45 -28.33 -28.38
N LEU A 126 2.92 -27.95 -29.54
CA LEU A 126 1.71 -28.54 -30.11
C LEU A 126 1.92 -29.93 -30.75
N PHE A 127 3.16 -30.46 -30.79
CA PHE A 127 3.49 -31.73 -31.45
C PHE A 127 3.95 -32.86 -30.51
N LEU A 128 3.76 -32.71 -29.19
CA LEU A 128 4.04 -33.76 -28.18
C LEU A 128 3.59 -35.19 -28.57
N PRO A 129 2.44 -35.44 -29.24
CA PRO A 129 2.03 -36.80 -29.61
C PRO A 129 2.97 -37.56 -30.55
N LEU A 130 3.81 -36.87 -31.35
CA LEU A 130 4.70 -37.52 -32.32
C LEU A 130 6.00 -38.04 -31.69
N ILE A 131 6.43 -37.52 -30.53
CA ILE A 131 7.75 -37.82 -29.95
C ILE A 131 7.72 -39.11 -29.10
N VAL A 132 6.58 -39.41 -28.47
CA VAL A 132 6.43 -40.58 -27.58
C VAL A 132 6.24 -41.90 -28.36
N MET A 133 5.66 -41.83 -29.57
CA MET A 133 5.31 -43.02 -30.37
C MET A 133 6.52 -43.83 -30.92
N PRO A 134 7.63 -43.22 -31.40
CA PRO A 134 8.76 -43.97 -31.95
C PRO A 134 9.56 -44.78 -30.92
N LEU A 135 9.67 -44.27 -29.68
CA LEU A 135 10.44 -44.91 -28.60
C LEU A 135 9.87 -46.30 -28.23
N SER A 136 8.55 -46.40 -28.07
CA SER A 136 7.88 -47.68 -27.76
C SER A 136 8.05 -48.73 -28.88
N SER A 137 7.90 -48.33 -30.15
CA SER A 137 7.98 -49.27 -31.29
C SER A 137 9.40 -49.76 -31.55
N THR A 138 10.41 -48.91 -31.32
CA THR A 138 11.81 -49.23 -31.59
C THR A 138 12.39 -50.13 -30.50
N LEU A 139 12.16 -49.81 -29.22
CA LEU A 139 12.58 -50.66 -28.09
C LEU A 139 11.93 -52.05 -28.16
N LEU A 140 10.64 -52.14 -28.49
CA LEU A 140 9.93 -53.43 -28.57
C LEU A 140 10.47 -54.35 -29.68
N LYS A 141 11.01 -53.78 -30.78
CA LYS A 141 11.59 -54.55 -31.89
C LYS A 141 13.00 -55.10 -31.58
N CYS A 142 13.78 -54.41 -30.77
CA CYS A 142 15.14 -54.85 -30.39
C CYS A 142 15.16 -56.08 -29.46
N LEU A 143 14.02 -56.45 -28.86
CA LEU A 143 13.93 -57.45 -27.78
C LEU A 143 13.51 -58.86 -28.24
N PHE A 144 13.22 -59.07 -29.53
CA PHE A 144 12.54 -60.29 -30.00
C PHE A 144 13.33 -61.61 -30.13
N PRO A 145 14.69 -61.68 -30.15
CA PRO A 145 15.40 -62.95 -30.35
C PRO A 145 16.09 -63.49 -29.08
N VAL A 146 15.32 -63.88 -28.04
CA VAL A 146 15.91 -64.61 -26.88
C VAL A 146 15.08 -65.82 -26.46
N SER A 147 15.54 -67.02 -26.83
CA SER A 147 14.86 -68.31 -26.58
C SER A 147 15.16 -68.92 -25.20
N SER A 148 15.30 -68.10 -24.14
CA SER A 148 15.70 -68.55 -22.79
C SER A 148 14.66 -68.18 -21.72
N PRO A 149 14.19 -69.13 -20.87
CA PRO A 149 13.22 -68.84 -19.81
C PRO A 149 13.72 -67.82 -18.77
N VAL A 150 15.03 -67.79 -18.49
CA VAL A 150 15.63 -66.84 -17.54
C VAL A 150 15.66 -65.44 -18.14
N ALA A 151 15.94 -65.33 -19.44
CA ALA A 151 15.85 -64.06 -20.15
C ALA A 151 14.40 -63.54 -20.20
N SER A 152 13.41 -64.41 -20.36
CA SER A 152 11.98 -64.03 -20.34
C SER A 152 11.56 -63.36 -19.02
N TYR A 153 12.07 -63.83 -17.87
CA TYR A 153 11.76 -63.22 -16.58
C TYR A 153 12.40 -61.82 -16.41
N ILE A 154 13.67 -61.69 -16.80
CA ILE A 154 14.39 -60.40 -16.80
C ILE A 154 13.76 -59.43 -17.80
N LEU A 155 13.30 -59.94 -18.95
CA LEU A 155 12.60 -59.17 -19.98
C LEU A 155 11.24 -58.67 -19.47
N CYS A 156 10.46 -59.51 -18.78
CA CYS A 156 9.21 -59.09 -18.15
C CYS A 156 9.43 -58.01 -17.08
N ASP A 157 10.43 -58.16 -16.20
CA ASP A 157 10.73 -57.13 -15.19
C ASP A 157 11.20 -55.82 -15.84
N ALA A 158 12.08 -55.89 -16.85
CA ALA A 158 12.49 -54.72 -17.62
C ALA A 158 11.31 -54.04 -18.35
N ILE A 159 10.38 -54.81 -18.93
CA ILE A 159 9.15 -54.28 -19.54
C ILE A 159 8.27 -53.61 -18.50
N ILE A 160 8.14 -54.17 -17.29
CA ILE A 160 7.34 -53.59 -16.20
C ILE A 160 7.98 -52.28 -15.68
N GLN A 161 9.31 -52.22 -15.56
CA GLN A 161 9.98 -50.96 -15.18
C GLN A 161 9.85 -49.91 -16.29
N LEU A 162 9.98 -50.30 -17.56
CA LEU A 162 9.81 -49.39 -18.70
C LEU A 162 8.38 -48.87 -18.86
N SER A 163 7.36 -49.73 -18.68
CA SER A 163 5.95 -49.27 -18.70
C SER A 163 5.66 -48.33 -17.53
N ARG A 164 6.23 -48.61 -16.35
CA ARG A 164 6.10 -47.72 -15.18
C ARG A 164 6.80 -46.37 -15.39
N LEU A 165 7.94 -46.36 -16.11
CA LEU A 165 8.62 -45.13 -16.49
C LEU A 165 7.81 -44.34 -17.53
N ASP A 166 7.23 -45.02 -18.53
CA ASP A 166 6.33 -44.42 -19.53
C ASP A 166 5.07 -43.82 -18.87
N ASP A 167 4.44 -44.52 -17.93
CA ASP A 167 3.29 -44.00 -17.16
C ASP A 167 3.66 -42.75 -16.35
N MET A 168 4.83 -42.73 -15.70
CA MET A 168 5.34 -41.56 -14.98
C MET A 168 5.65 -40.38 -15.91
N MET A 169 6.37 -40.62 -17.01
CA MET A 169 6.67 -39.57 -18.00
C MET A 169 5.40 -39.03 -18.66
N ARG A 170 4.38 -39.87 -18.86
CA ARG A 170 3.08 -39.48 -19.41
C ARG A 170 2.24 -38.67 -18.43
N GLU A 171 2.40 -38.88 -17.12
CA GLU A 171 1.81 -38.01 -16.10
C GLU A 171 2.52 -36.65 -16.04
N GLU A 172 3.86 -36.62 -16.01
CA GLU A 172 4.58 -35.34 -16.01
C GLU A 172 4.35 -34.53 -17.29
N ALA A 173 4.21 -35.20 -18.45
CA ALA A 173 3.80 -34.54 -19.69
C ALA A 173 2.38 -33.94 -19.61
N ARG A 174 1.44 -34.55 -18.86
CA ARG A 174 0.11 -33.97 -18.59
C ARG A 174 0.22 -32.76 -17.66
N ASN A 175 0.96 -32.89 -16.56
CA ASN A 175 1.18 -31.81 -15.59
C ASN A 175 1.80 -30.58 -16.27
N LEU A 176 2.84 -30.79 -17.09
CA LEU A 176 3.49 -29.71 -17.85
C LEU A 176 2.53 -29.07 -18.86
N GLN A 177 1.70 -29.85 -19.57
CA GLN A 177 0.71 -29.31 -20.49
C GLN A 177 -0.32 -28.43 -19.76
N GLU A 178 -0.82 -28.87 -18.60
CA GLU A 178 -1.79 -28.09 -17.80
C GLU A 178 -1.17 -26.78 -17.28
N VAL A 179 0.08 -26.81 -16.82
CA VAL A 179 0.83 -25.61 -16.41
C VAL A 179 1.04 -24.65 -17.59
N ILE A 180 1.37 -25.18 -18.77
CA ILE A 180 1.55 -24.40 -20.02
C ILE A 180 0.22 -23.76 -20.46
N ASP A 181 -0.90 -24.48 -20.37
CA ASP A 181 -2.22 -23.96 -20.74
C ASP A 181 -2.66 -22.84 -19.79
N ILE A 182 -2.42 -22.99 -18.47
CA ILE A 182 -2.66 -21.94 -17.47
C ILE A 182 -1.78 -20.70 -17.75
N LEU A 183 -0.49 -20.90 -18.05
CA LEU A 183 0.43 -19.81 -18.40
C LEU A 183 0.00 -19.08 -19.68
N HIS A 184 -0.44 -19.79 -20.72
CA HIS A 184 -0.95 -19.17 -21.94
C HIS A 184 -2.22 -18.33 -21.68
N VAL A 185 -3.16 -18.82 -20.85
CA VAL A 185 -4.35 -18.04 -20.47
C VAL A 185 -3.94 -16.77 -19.72
N LYS A 186 -3.03 -16.87 -18.75
CA LYS A 186 -2.53 -15.69 -17.99
C LYS A 186 -1.78 -14.70 -18.88
N HIS A 187 -0.91 -15.18 -19.76
CA HIS A 187 -0.18 -14.33 -20.71
C HIS A 187 -1.14 -13.59 -21.66
N LYS A 188 -2.21 -14.25 -22.11
CA LYS A 188 -3.27 -13.64 -22.91
C LYS A 188 -4.02 -12.55 -22.12
N GLU A 189 -4.45 -12.83 -20.89
CA GLU A 189 -5.10 -11.84 -20.01
C GLU A 189 -4.21 -10.61 -19.79
N TYR A 190 -2.89 -10.78 -19.60
CA TYR A 190 -1.96 -9.67 -19.45
C TYR A 190 -1.76 -8.88 -20.75
N MET A 191 -1.67 -9.53 -21.92
CA MET A 191 -1.64 -8.82 -23.21
C MET A 191 -2.90 -7.97 -23.42
N GLU A 192 -4.09 -8.55 -23.23
CA GLU A 192 -5.36 -7.83 -23.36
C GLU A 192 -5.47 -6.66 -22.37
N GLY A 193 -4.92 -6.81 -21.16
CA GLY A 193 -4.81 -5.73 -20.17
C GLY A 193 -3.88 -4.58 -20.61
N ILE A 194 -2.69 -4.90 -21.13
CA ILE A 194 -1.72 -3.92 -21.63
C ILE A 194 -2.25 -3.19 -22.87
N GLU A 195 -2.91 -3.91 -23.78
CA GLU A 195 -3.47 -3.36 -25.02
C GLU A 195 -4.66 -2.42 -24.73
N ASN A 196 -5.56 -2.80 -23.81
CA ASN A 196 -6.63 -1.92 -23.32
C ASN A 196 -6.06 -0.67 -22.63
N TYR A 197 -5.05 -0.82 -21.77
CA TYR A 197 -4.42 0.32 -21.10
C TYR A 197 -3.75 1.30 -22.09
N THR A 198 -3.06 0.75 -23.10
CA THR A 198 -2.44 1.55 -24.17
C THR A 198 -3.48 2.30 -24.99
N SER A 199 -4.62 1.67 -25.27
CA SER A 199 -5.77 2.29 -25.94
C SER A 199 -6.37 3.43 -25.10
N MET A 200 -6.62 3.20 -23.81
CA MET A 200 -7.12 4.23 -22.88
C MET A 200 -6.17 5.43 -22.78
N HIS A 201 -4.88 5.21 -22.55
CA HIS A 201 -3.88 6.27 -22.51
C HIS A 201 -3.85 7.08 -23.83
N SER A 202 -4.01 6.42 -24.98
CA SER A 202 -4.10 7.12 -26.28
C SER A 202 -5.34 8.01 -26.38
N THR A 203 -6.49 7.58 -25.85
CA THR A 203 -7.71 8.41 -25.79
C THR A 203 -7.58 9.57 -24.81
N GLU A 204 -7.01 9.35 -23.62
CA GLU A 204 -6.77 10.41 -22.63
C GLU A 204 -5.77 11.45 -23.14
N GLN A 205 -4.68 11.02 -23.79
CA GLN A 205 -3.71 11.92 -24.41
C GLN A 205 -4.34 12.77 -25.55
N SER A 206 -5.29 12.19 -26.29
CA SER A 206 -6.04 12.91 -27.33
C SER A 206 -6.98 13.95 -26.73
N GLU A 207 -7.65 13.61 -25.62
CA GLU A 207 -8.57 14.50 -24.91
C GLU A 207 -7.83 15.66 -24.21
N ILE A 208 -6.66 15.40 -23.61
CA ILE A 208 -5.75 16.43 -23.08
C ILE A 208 -5.32 17.39 -24.20
N SER A 209 -5.01 16.86 -25.39
CA SER A 209 -4.63 17.68 -26.55
C SER A 209 -5.79 18.56 -27.06
N ARG A 210 -7.03 18.03 -27.02
CA ARG A 210 -8.25 18.80 -27.33
C ARG A 210 -8.47 19.95 -26.34
N LEU A 211 -8.43 19.65 -25.04
CA LEU A 211 -8.63 20.63 -23.97
C LEU A 211 -7.53 21.71 -23.95
N ALA A 212 -6.30 21.36 -24.29
CA ALA A 212 -5.21 22.33 -24.45
C ALA A 212 -5.50 23.32 -25.60
N GLY A 213 -6.00 22.84 -26.73
CA GLY A 213 -6.42 23.70 -27.85
C GLY A 213 -7.58 24.63 -27.50
N GLU A 214 -8.61 24.12 -26.80
CA GLU A 214 -9.75 24.93 -26.34
C GLU A 214 -9.32 26.03 -25.36
N LEU A 215 -8.35 25.74 -24.47
CA LEU A 215 -7.77 26.75 -23.58
C LEU A 215 -7.01 27.83 -24.36
N GLU A 216 -6.25 27.44 -25.38
CA GLU A 216 -5.47 28.36 -26.22
C GLU A 216 -6.38 29.29 -27.05
N GLU A 217 -7.50 28.77 -27.55
CA GLU A 217 -8.58 29.55 -28.19
C GLU A 217 -9.23 30.54 -27.22
N CYS A 218 -9.63 30.10 -26.03
CA CYS A 218 -10.19 30.99 -25.00
C CYS A 218 -9.20 32.09 -24.55
N MET A 219 -7.90 31.80 -24.48
CA MET A 219 -6.89 32.82 -24.18
C MET A 219 -6.78 33.87 -25.31
N ALA A 220 -6.87 33.44 -26.57
CA ALA A 220 -6.87 34.37 -27.72
C ALA A 220 -8.12 35.27 -27.73
N GLU A 221 -9.30 34.75 -27.44
CA GLU A 221 -10.53 35.53 -27.29
C GLU A 221 -10.46 36.54 -26.14
N LEU A 222 -9.84 36.16 -25.02
CA LEU A 222 -9.63 37.03 -23.87
C LEU A 222 -8.66 38.18 -24.20
N GLU A 223 -7.57 37.90 -24.93
CA GLU A 223 -6.65 38.93 -25.41
C GLU A 223 -7.33 39.91 -26.37
N ASP A 224 -8.13 39.43 -27.32
CA ASP A 224 -8.85 40.29 -28.26
C ASP A 224 -9.90 41.15 -27.54
N SER A 225 -10.61 40.57 -26.56
CA SER A 225 -11.54 41.29 -25.68
C SER A 225 -10.82 42.39 -24.86
N ARG A 226 -9.61 42.10 -24.35
CA ARG A 226 -8.78 43.08 -23.64
C ARG A 226 -8.30 44.21 -24.56
N ARG A 227 -7.91 43.91 -25.80
CA ARG A 227 -7.55 44.92 -26.83
C ARG A 227 -8.76 45.81 -27.18
N LYS A 228 -9.97 45.25 -27.26
CA LYS A 228 -11.22 46.01 -27.44
C LYS A 228 -11.53 46.92 -26.25
N LEU A 229 -11.33 46.45 -25.01
CA LEU A 229 -11.56 47.25 -23.80
C LEU A 229 -10.65 48.49 -23.75
N ILE A 230 -9.36 48.33 -24.06
CA ILE A 230 -8.38 49.44 -24.09
C ILE A 230 -8.80 50.51 -25.12
N ASN A 231 -9.29 50.11 -26.30
CA ASN A 231 -9.82 51.05 -27.30
C ASN A 231 -11.08 51.80 -26.82
N LEU A 232 -11.91 51.20 -25.96
CA LEU A 232 -13.10 51.84 -25.38
C LEU A 232 -12.74 52.79 -24.22
N GLU A 233 -11.73 52.46 -23.40
CA GLU A 233 -11.21 53.37 -22.39
C GLU A 233 -10.62 54.64 -23.04
N MET A 234 -9.85 54.48 -24.12
CA MET A 234 -9.32 55.61 -24.92
C MET A 234 -10.39 56.52 -25.56
N GLN A 235 -11.65 56.09 -25.64
CA GLN A 235 -12.77 56.93 -26.12
C GLN A 235 -13.52 57.67 -24.99
N LYS A 236 -13.28 57.31 -23.73
CA LYS A 236 -14.09 57.78 -22.60
C LYS A 236 -13.55 59.03 -21.91
N ASP A 237 -12.28 59.37 -22.14
CA ASP A 237 -11.59 60.51 -21.51
C ASP A 237 -11.86 61.88 -22.16
N THR A 238 -12.89 62.00 -23.02
CA THR A 238 -13.12 63.22 -23.84
C THR A 238 -14.31 64.11 -23.44
N ASP A 239 -15.24 63.67 -22.58
CA ASP A 239 -16.48 64.43 -22.29
C ASP A 239 -16.95 64.34 -20.81
N ALA A 240 -16.54 65.29 -19.94
CA ALA A 240 -17.27 65.65 -18.70
C ALA A 240 -16.72 66.91 -17.97
N GLU A 241 -17.07 68.12 -18.41
CA GLU A 241 -17.02 69.36 -17.60
C GLU A 241 -18.10 70.32 -18.21
N ILE A 242 -18.99 71.03 -17.50
CA ILE A 242 -18.79 72.08 -16.48
C ILE A 242 -20.07 72.26 -15.60
N HIS A 243 -19.88 72.79 -14.39
CA HIS A 243 -20.84 73.18 -13.34
C HIS A 243 -21.98 74.19 -13.68
N GLY A 244 -23.06 74.16 -12.88
CA GLY A 244 -23.88 75.34 -12.50
C GLY A 244 -23.50 75.86 -11.08
N PRO A 245 -23.96 77.04 -10.61
CA PRO A 245 -25.26 77.14 -9.89
C PRO A 245 -25.99 78.53 -9.88
N ILE A 246 -27.07 78.65 -9.08
CA ILE A 246 -28.07 79.74 -8.92
C ILE A 246 -27.74 80.64 -7.68
N PRO A 247 -28.16 81.94 -7.55
CA PRO A 247 -29.27 82.29 -6.61
C PRO A 247 -30.04 83.66 -6.73
N SER A 248 -31.26 83.69 -6.17
CA SER A 248 -31.91 84.76 -5.35
C SER A 248 -32.84 85.90 -5.88
N ALA A 249 -33.70 86.37 -4.95
CA ALA A 249 -35.04 87.00 -5.05
C ALA A 249 -35.16 88.56 -4.99
N ALA A 250 -36.39 89.12 -5.20
CA ALA A 250 -36.83 90.46 -4.71
C ALA A 250 -38.38 90.73 -4.75
N ASN A 251 -38.84 91.64 -3.86
CA ASN A 251 -40.21 92.16 -3.53
C ASN A 251 -41.00 92.86 -4.71
N GLY A 252 -42.28 93.31 -4.65
CA GLY A 252 -43.39 93.36 -3.64
C GLY A 252 -44.23 94.69 -3.76
N SER A 253 -45.51 94.79 -3.30
CA SER A 253 -46.22 96.10 -3.09
C SER A 253 -47.64 96.10 -2.41
N LEU A 254 -47.75 96.83 -1.27
CA LEU A 254 -48.79 97.80 -0.77
C LEU A 254 -50.34 97.62 -0.85
N SER A 255 -51.01 98.15 0.20
CA SER A 255 -52.48 98.23 0.51
C SER A 255 -53.17 99.54 0.02
N PRO A 256 -54.49 99.86 0.24
CA PRO A 256 -55.01 100.29 1.59
C PRO A 256 -56.54 100.18 1.96
N GLU A 257 -56.79 100.23 3.29
CA GLU A 257 -57.91 100.84 4.08
C GLU A 257 -59.41 100.40 4.15
N LYS A 258 -59.84 100.14 5.41
CA LYS A 258 -61.11 100.52 6.12
C LYS A 258 -62.45 99.87 5.67
N SER A 259 -63.45 99.62 6.54
CA SER A 259 -63.71 99.92 7.97
C SER A 259 -64.68 98.90 8.62
N SER A 260 -65.03 99.13 9.90
CA SER A 260 -66.23 98.67 10.63
C SER A 260 -65.96 97.78 11.86
N ASP A 261 -66.58 98.20 12.96
CA ASP A 261 -66.33 97.77 14.34
C ASP A 261 -67.45 96.79 14.80
N ARG A 262 -67.28 96.15 15.96
CA ARG A 262 -68.21 95.20 16.62
C ARG A 262 -68.46 93.84 15.98
N SER A 263 -67.93 93.52 14.79
CA SER A 263 -67.88 92.13 14.29
C SER A 263 -66.62 91.36 14.72
N LYS A 264 -65.62 92.04 15.31
CA LYS A 264 -64.27 91.49 15.55
C LYS A 264 -64.22 90.41 16.63
N GLY A 265 -64.69 90.68 17.85
CA GLY A 265 -64.60 89.72 18.96
C GLY A 265 -65.29 88.36 18.71
N LEU A 266 -66.40 88.32 17.96
CA LEU A 266 -67.07 87.06 17.57
C LEU A 266 -66.43 86.35 16.36
N ARG A 267 -65.49 87.02 15.68
CA ARG A 267 -64.67 86.44 14.61
C ARG A 267 -63.35 85.96 15.19
N GLU A 268 -62.64 86.80 15.93
CA GLU A 268 -61.41 86.45 16.66
C GLU A 268 -61.63 85.23 17.58
N LEU A 269 -62.72 85.21 18.39
CA LEU A 269 -63.05 84.04 19.21
C LEU A 269 -63.40 82.80 18.37
N ARG A 270 -64.01 82.96 17.19
CA ARG A 270 -64.33 81.84 16.29
C ARG A 270 -63.07 81.28 15.62
N ASP A 271 -62.19 82.16 15.20
CA ASP A 271 -60.94 81.83 14.53
C ASP A 271 -60.00 81.15 15.54
N SER A 272 -59.91 81.64 16.78
CA SER A 272 -59.20 80.93 17.87
C SER A 272 -59.84 79.59 18.26
N ILE A 273 -61.18 79.47 18.23
CA ILE A 273 -61.85 78.17 18.42
C ILE A 273 -61.51 77.20 17.29
N GLU A 274 -61.40 77.67 16.04
CA GLU A 274 -61.05 76.83 14.89
C GLU A 274 -59.55 76.47 14.88
N GLU A 275 -58.69 77.38 15.30
CA GLU A 275 -57.27 77.14 15.55
C GLU A 275 -57.07 76.09 16.66
N ILE A 276 -57.76 76.21 17.80
CA ILE A 276 -57.74 75.21 18.88
C ILE A 276 -58.26 73.85 18.38
N LYS A 277 -59.27 73.79 17.52
CA LYS A 277 -59.72 72.52 16.91
C LYS A 277 -58.69 71.92 15.97
N LEU A 278 -58.01 72.74 15.15
CA LEU A 278 -56.95 72.27 14.26
C LEU A 278 -55.76 71.75 15.07
N LEU A 279 -55.38 72.44 16.14
CA LEU A 279 -54.35 71.99 17.10
C LEU A 279 -54.76 70.70 17.82
N ALA A 280 -56.02 70.59 18.25
CA ALA A 280 -56.54 69.37 18.86
C ALA A 280 -56.61 68.20 17.87
N ALA A 281 -56.94 68.45 16.60
CA ALA A 281 -56.94 67.43 15.55
C ALA A 281 -55.51 66.98 15.19
N ALA A 282 -54.55 67.91 15.12
CA ALA A 282 -53.13 67.61 14.93
C ALA A 282 -52.60 66.73 16.07
N ARG A 283 -52.81 67.14 17.33
CA ARG A 283 -52.42 66.32 18.51
C ARG A 283 -53.17 64.99 18.60
N LEU A 284 -54.39 64.87 18.05
CA LEU A 284 -55.07 63.58 17.96
C LEU A 284 -54.39 62.66 16.93
N SER A 285 -53.94 63.22 15.80
CA SER A 285 -53.17 62.48 14.77
C SER A 285 -51.83 62.02 15.33
N GLU A 286 -51.04 62.91 15.93
CA GLU A 286 -49.75 62.58 16.56
C GLU A 286 -49.89 61.47 17.61
N LEU A 287 -50.97 61.48 18.39
CA LEU A 287 -51.25 60.47 19.41
C LEU A 287 -51.71 59.14 18.79
N GLN A 288 -52.38 59.15 17.64
CA GLN A 288 -52.67 57.94 16.85
C GLN A 288 -51.41 57.35 16.22
N ASP A 289 -50.56 58.18 15.60
CA ASP A 289 -49.30 57.77 14.99
C ASP A 289 -48.35 57.14 16.04
N ALA A 290 -48.20 57.79 17.21
CA ALA A 290 -47.43 57.26 18.33
C ALA A 290 -48.04 55.98 18.94
N GLN A 291 -49.37 55.81 18.87
CA GLN A 291 -50.04 54.59 19.31
C GLN A 291 -49.81 53.43 18.33
N GLU A 292 -49.76 53.71 17.02
CA GLU A 292 -49.45 52.73 15.98
C GLU A 292 -47.96 52.32 16.06
N GLU A 293 -47.05 53.26 16.27
CA GLU A 293 -45.61 53.00 16.45
C GLU A 293 -45.33 52.17 17.73
N ASN A 294 -46.02 52.42 18.85
CA ASN A 294 -45.97 51.54 20.02
C ASN A 294 -46.48 50.12 19.71
N GLN A 295 -47.47 49.98 18.83
CA GLN A 295 -48.02 48.67 18.46
C GLN A 295 -47.06 47.88 17.55
N ILE A 296 -46.24 48.57 16.75
CA ILE A 296 -45.13 47.99 15.98
C ILE A 296 -44.01 47.56 16.93
N LEU A 297 -43.52 48.47 17.79
CA LEU A 297 -42.46 48.18 18.77
C LEU A 297 -42.81 47.01 19.70
N SER A 298 -44.08 46.87 20.08
CA SER A 298 -44.56 45.73 20.88
C SER A 298 -44.47 44.39 20.13
N LYS A 299 -44.68 44.36 18.82
CA LYS A 299 -44.50 43.15 17.99
C LYS A 299 -43.03 42.82 17.79
N ASP A 300 -42.20 43.83 17.55
CA ASP A 300 -40.75 43.64 17.39
C ASP A 300 -40.14 43.07 18.69
N LEU A 301 -40.62 43.50 19.86
CA LEU A 301 -40.27 42.92 21.16
C LEU A 301 -40.65 41.44 21.29
N GLU A 302 -41.84 41.03 20.84
CA GLU A 302 -42.27 39.62 20.85
C GLU A 302 -41.38 38.76 19.93
N VAL A 303 -41.02 39.27 18.74
CA VAL A 303 -40.12 38.59 17.79
C VAL A 303 -38.72 38.43 18.39
N LEU A 304 -38.13 39.51 18.91
CA LEU A 304 -36.80 39.46 19.55
C LEU A 304 -36.78 38.52 20.78
N GLN A 305 -37.89 38.41 21.52
CA GLN A 305 -38.03 37.49 22.63
C GLN A 305 -38.11 36.01 22.18
N ALA A 306 -38.75 35.74 21.04
CA ALA A 306 -38.74 34.43 20.39
C ALA A 306 -37.35 34.07 19.84
N ASP A 307 -36.66 35.00 19.19
CA ASP A 307 -35.32 34.80 18.65
C ASP A 307 -34.28 34.55 19.73
N ARG A 308 -34.29 35.34 20.81
CA ARG A 308 -33.48 35.07 22.02
C ARG A 308 -33.71 33.66 22.55
N SER A 309 -34.97 33.21 22.61
CA SER A 309 -35.32 31.86 23.06
C SER A 309 -34.82 30.77 22.09
N SER A 310 -34.70 31.09 20.81
CA SER A 310 -34.13 30.22 19.78
C SER A 310 -32.59 30.15 19.84
N ILE A 311 -31.93 31.30 20.05
CA ILE A 311 -30.48 31.41 20.20
C ILE A 311 -30.00 30.63 21.44
N VAL A 312 -30.64 30.81 22.61
CA VAL A 312 -30.32 30.06 23.84
C VAL A 312 -30.47 28.54 23.66
N ARG A 313 -31.36 28.09 22.76
CA ARG A 313 -31.50 26.66 22.44
C ARG A 313 -30.31 26.15 21.61
N ARG A 314 -29.90 26.91 20.58
CA ARG A 314 -28.72 26.59 19.76
C ARG A 314 -27.42 26.66 20.56
N GLU A 315 -27.28 27.62 21.47
CA GLU A 315 -26.11 27.74 22.36
C GLU A 315 -25.91 26.46 23.18
N LYS A 316 -26.98 25.93 23.79
CA LYS A 316 -26.94 24.64 24.52
C LYS A 316 -26.60 23.46 23.62
N GLU A 317 -27.15 23.42 22.41
CA GLU A 317 -26.84 22.38 21.43
C GLU A 317 -25.36 22.40 21.02
N VAL A 318 -24.80 23.59 20.78
CA VAL A 318 -23.37 23.78 20.48
C VAL A 318 -22.49 23.40 21.68
N SER A 319 -22.91 23.71 22.92
CA SER A 319 -22.19 23.28 24.13
C SER A 319 -22.08 21.75 24.22
N ILE A 320 -23.19 21.04 23.98
CA ILE A 320 -23.21 19.56 23.99
C ILE A 320 -22.36 18.99 22.83
N LYS A 321 -22.42 19.59 21.64
CA LYS A 321 -21.56 19.21 20.50
C LYS A 321 -20.07 19.44 20.81
N LEU A 322 -19.71 20.50 21.53
CA LEU A 322 -18.34 20.78 21.96
C LEU A 322 -17.83 19.73 22.96
N GLU A 323 -18.62 19.41 23.99
CA GLU A 323 -18.28 18.36 24.97
C GLU A 323 -18.08 16.99 24.30
N SER A 324 -18.92 16.65 23.33
CA SER A 324 -18.78 15.44 22.50
C SER A 324 -17.49 15.46 21.66
N ALA A 325 -17.18 16.59 21.02
CA ALA A 325 -15.96 16.76 20.22
C ALA A 325 -14.69 16.72 21.08
N ASP A 326 -14.73 17.22 22.32
CA ASP A 326 -13.64 17.12 23.28
C ASP A 326 -13.41 15.67 23.74
N PHE A 327 -14.49 14.91 23.99
CA PHE A 327 -14.40 13.47 24.27
C PHE A 327 -13.78 12.70 23.10
N ALA A 328 -14.26 12.94 21.87
CA ALA A 328 -13.71 12.30 20.66
C ALA A 328 -12.22 12.63 20.46
N ARG A 329 -11.83 13.90 20.69
CA ARG A 329 -10.42 14.33 20.58
C ARG A 329 -9.52 13.64 21.61
N ASN A 330 -10.02 13.42 22.82
CA ASN A 330 -9.29 12.70 23.86
C ASN A 330 -9.16 11.19 23.53
N SER A 331 -10.16 10.58 22.91
CA SER A 331 -10.04 9.20 22.39
C SER A 331 -8.96 9.12 21.32
N ILE A 332 -9.03 9.99 20.30
CA ILE A 332 -8.03 10.04 19.21
C ILE A 332 -6.61 10.26 19.75
N ALA A 333 -6.43 11.10 20.78
CA ALA A 333 -5.14 11.30 21.43
C ALA A 333 -4.63 10.03 22.14
N SER A 334 -5.52 9.27 22.79
CA SER A 334 -5.20 7.97 23.38
C SER A 334 -4.82 6.96 22.31
N ASP A 335 -5.60 6.86 21.23
CA ASP A 335 -5.41 5.92 20.13
C ASP A 335 -4.08 6.19 19.41
N ASN A 336 -3.76 7.47 19.13
CA ASN A 336 -2.47 7.88 18.58
C ASN A 336 -1.28 7.48 19.48
N SER A 337 -1.40 7.63 20.80
CA SER A 337 -0.33 7.20 21.73
C SER A 337 -0.15 5.68 21.76
N GLY A 338 -1.21 4.91 21.49
CA GLY A 338 -1.15 3.47 21.28
C GLY A 338 -0.46 3.10 19.97
N ILE A 339 -0.70 3.85 18.89
CA ILE A 339 -0.01 3.69 17.61
C ILE A 339 1.49 3.96 17.75
N GLU A 340 1.89 5.07 18.39
CA GLU A 340 3.31 5.40 18.63
C GLU A 340 4.05 4.28 19.41
N GLU A 341 3.42 3.71 20.43
CA GLU A 341 3.97 2.57 21.19
C GLU A 341 4.07 1.29 20.34
N LEU A 342 3.06 0.99 19.50
CA LEU A 342 3.09 -0.16 18.59
C LEU A 342 4.15 0.00 17.48
N GLU A 343 4.35 1.21 16.95
CA GLU A 343 5.42 1.52 16.00
C GLU A 343 6.81 1.34 16.63
N ALA A 344 6.99 1.78 17.88
CA ALA A 344 8.22 1.57 18.64
C ALA A 344 8.50 0.08 18.89
N GLN A 345 7.47 -0.71 19.24
CA GLN A 345 7.58 -2.16 19.37
C GLN A 345 7.90 -2.85 18.04
N LEU A 346 7.27 -2.43 16.94
CA LEU A 346 7.54 -2.95 15.60
C LEU A 346 8.99 -2.69 15.17
N GLN A 347 9.52 -1.48 15.40
CA GLN A 347 10.93 -1.18 15.12
C GLN A 347 11.88 -1.99 15.98
N LYS A 348 11.57 -2.18 17.27
CA LYS A 348 12.36 -3.06 18.15
C LYS A 348 12.40 -4.50 17.62
N CYS A 349 11.24 -5.08 17.26
CA CYS A 349 11.17 -6.41 16.65
C CYS A 349 11.93 -6.49 15.32
N LYS A 350 11.95 -5.42 14.52
CA LYS A 350 12.71 -5.34 13.26
C LYS A 350 14.22 -5.35 13.50
N ILE A 351 14.70 -4.64 14.51
CA ILE A 351 16.11 -4.66 14.93
C ILE A 351 16.48 -6.06 15.45
N GLU A 352 15.67 -6.65 16.33
CA GLU A 352 15.89 -8.00 16.87
C GLU A 352 15.90 -9.08 15.78
N LYS A 353 15.03 -8.96 14.76
CA LYS A 353 15.06 -9.84 13.57
C LYS A 353 16.40 -9.73 12.84
N ASN A 354 16.83 -8.52 12.49
CA ASN A 354 18.08 -8.31 11.74
C ASN A 354 19.29 -8.86 12.52
N ASP A 355 19.34 -8.67 13.83
CA ASP A 355 20.37 -9.20 14.71
C ASP A 355 20.40 -10.74 14.77
N LEU A 356 19.25 -11.40 14.58
CA LEU A 356 19.15 -12.86 14.50
C LEU A 356 19.52 -13.38 13.10
N GLU A 357 19.18 -12.63 12.06
CA GLU A 357 19.51 -12.92 10.66
C GLU A 357 21.03 -12.92 10.45
N ILE A 358 21.73 -11.87 10.92
CA ILE A 358 23.20 -11.79 10.91
C ILE A 358 23.84 -13.00 11.64
N LYS A 359 23.34 -13.35 12.84
CA LYS A 359 23.85 -14.51 13.61
C LYS A 359 23.61 -15.85 12.91
N ALA A 360 22.52 -15.96 12.13
CA ALA A 360 22.23 -17.15 11.34
C ALA A 360 23.19 -17.25 10.14
N GLU A 361 23.44 -16.15 9.43
CA GLU A 361 24.42 -16.08 8.35
C GLU A 361 25.84 -16.43 8.83
N GLU A 362 26.27 -15.86 9.96
CA GLU A 362 27.55 -16.19 10.60
C GLU A 362 27.65 -17.70 10.88
N ALA A 363 26.62 -18.30 11.49
CA ALA A 363 26.60 -19.73 11.81
C ALA A 363 26.67 -20.63 10.56
N VAL A 364 26.00 -20.26 9.47
CA VAL A 364 26.03 -20.98 8.18
C VAL A 364 27.39 -20.87 7.48
N GLN A 365 28.02 -19.69 7.51
CA GLN A 365 29.39 -19.53 6.99
C GLN A 365 30.39 -20.36 7.81
N ASP A 366 30.20 -20.43 9.12
CA ASP A 366 31.08 -21.13 10.04
C ASP A 366 30.91 -22.65 9.99
N SER A 367 29.73 -23.18 9.63
CA SER A 367 29.55 -24.60 9.28
C SER A 367 30.15 -24.92 7.91
N GLY A 368 29.86 -24.11 6.88
CA GLY A 368 30.42 -24.31 5.54
C GLY A 368 31.96 -24.33 5.53
N ARG A 369 32.61 -23.45 6.30
CA ARG A 369 34.07 -23.49 6.50
C ARG A 369 34.57 -24.77 7.20
N LYS A 370 33.80 -25.33 8.13
CA LYS A 370 34.16 -26.58 8.83
C LYS A 370 34.03 -27.79 7.90
N ASP A 371 32.99 -27.82 7.08
CA ASP A 371 32.71 -28.89 6.13
C ASP A 371 33.76 -28.92 5.01
N ILE A 372 34.04 -27.78 4.37
CA ILE A 372 35.13 -27.63 3.38
C ILE A 372 36.48 -28.08 3.97
N LYS A 373 36.77 -27.71 5.23
CA LYS A 373 37.99 -28.12 5.94
C LYS A 373 38.03 -29.62 6.28
N ALA A 374 36.88 -30.27 6.42
CA ALA A 374 36.79 -31.72 6.59
C ALA A 374 37.04 -32.43 5.26
N GLU A 375 36.44 -31.96 4.16
CA GLU A 375 36.66 -32.51 2.81
C GLU A 375 38.13 -32.42 2.37
N PHE A 376 38.77 -31.25 2.53
CA PHE A 376 40.21 -31.10 2.26
C PHE A 376 41.07 -32.06 3.11
N ARG A 377 40.66 -32.37 4.35
CA ARG A 377 41.38 -33.34 5.19
C ARG A 377 41.21 -34.77 4.68
N VAL A 378 40.03 -35.13 4.20
CA VAL A 378 39.78 -36.45 3.58
C VAL A 378 40.59 -36.58 2.29
N MET A 379 40.55 -35.58 1.41
CA MET A 379 41.34 -35.55 0.17
C MET A 379 42.85 -35.65 0.43
N ALA A 380 43.39 -34.86 1.36
CA ALA A 380 44.81 -34.93 1.74
C ALA A 380 45.19 -36.31 2.32
N SER A 381 44.29 -36.94 3.08
CA SER A 381 44.48 -38.29 3.63
C SER A 381 44.45 -39.38 2.55
N ALA A 382 43.62 -39.21 1.50
CA ALA A 382 43.58 -40.10 0.35
C ALA A 382 44.87 -40.01 -0.47
N LEU A 383 45.27 -38.79 -0.86
CA LEU A 383 46.52 -38.54 -1.59
C LEU A 383 47.75 -39.06 -0.86
N SER A 384 47.81 -38.91 0.48
CA SER A 384 48.90 -39.46 1.30
C SER A 384 48.94 -41.00 1.27
N LYS A 385 47.79 -41.67 1.26
CA LYS A 385 47.71 -43.12 1.11
C LYS A 385 48.14 -43.57 -0.28
N GLU A 386 47.68 -42.91 -1.34
CA GLU A 386 48.10 -43.20 -2.72
C GLU A 386 49.60 -43.03 -2.89
N MET A 387 50.18 -41.93 -2.37
CA MET A 387 51.61 -41.67 -2.41
C MET A 387 52.42 -42.76 -1.68
N SER A 388 52.01 -43.18 -0.48
CA SER A 388 52.66 -44.30 0.23
C SER A 388 52.53 -45.64 -0.51
N MET A 389 51.40 -45.89 -1.18
CA MET A 389 51.21 -47.10 -1.99
C MET A 389 52.10 -47.08 -3.24
N MET A 390 52.23 -45.94 -3.91
CA MET A 390 53.17 -45.76 -5.03
C MET A 390 54.63 -45.91 -4.59
N GLU A 391 55.00 -45.40 -3.41
CA GLU A 391 56.35 -45.57 -2.85
C GLU A 391 56.67 -47.03 -2.53
N VAL A 392 55.74 -47.77 -1.92
CA VAL A 392 55.86 -49.22 -1.69
C VAL A 392 55.99 -49.99 -3.01
N GLN A 393 55.19 -49.65 -4.03
CA GLN A 393 55.34 -50.24 -5.36
C GLN A 393 56.72 -49.94 -5.94
N LEU A 394 57.15 -48.68 -5.97
CA LEU A 394 58.45 -48.25 -6.50
C LEU A 394 59.62 -49.01 -5.86
N ASN A 395 59.58 -49.18 -4.53
CA ASN A 395 60.61 -49.94 -3.82
C ASN A 395 60.59 -51.44 -4.14
N ARG A 396 59.41 -52.04 -4.37
CA ARG A 396 59.28 -53.42 -4.87
C ARG A 396 59.83 -53.58 -6.30
N TRP A 397 59.56 -52.63 -7.20
CA TRP A 397 60.13 -52.63 -8.56
C TRP A 397 61.66 -52.53 -8.52
N LYS A 398 62.24 -51.69 -7.66
CA LYS A 398 63.70 -51.61 -7.44
C LYS A 398 64.28 -52.96 -6.99
N GLN A 399 63.73 -53.55 -5.92
CA GLN A 399 64.20 -54.85 -5.42
C GLN A 399 64.15 -55.94 -6.52
N THR A 400 63.07 -55.99 -7.30
CA THR A 400 62.92 -56.97 -8.39
C THR A 400 63.96 -56.73 -9.51
N ALA A 401 64.32 -55.47 -9.78
CA ALA A 401 65.39 -55.14 -10.73
C ALA A 401 66.78 -55.55 -10.20
N ASP A 402 67.08 -55.33 -8.93
CA ASP A 402 68.34 -55.74 -8.29
C ASP A 402 68.49 -57.27 -8.29
N GLU A 403 67.43 -58.00 -7.96
CA GLU A 403 67.37 -59.47 -8.04
C GLU A 403 67.61 -59.98 -9.48
N ALA A 404 67.00 -59.32 -10.48
CA ALA A 404 67.21 -59.65 -11.89
C ALA A 404 68.65 -59.40 -12.36
N LEU A 405 69.30 -58.32 -11.89
CA LEU A 405 70.70 -58.03 -12.17
C LEU A 405 71.62 -59.10 -11.55
N ALA A 406 71.41 -59.47 -10.29
CA ALA A 406 72.17 -60.52 -9.62
C ALA A 406 72.03 -61.89 -10.31
N LEU A 407 70.83 -62.24 -10.77
CA LEU A 407 70.60 -63.43 -11.60
C LEU A 407 71.29 -63.35 -12.96
N GLN A 408 71.33 -62.17 -13.60
CA GLN A 408 72.04 -61.96 -14.86
C GLN A 408 73.56 -62.12 -14.70
N GLU A 409 74.15 -61.61 -13.61
CA GLU A 409 75.57 -61.81 -13.28
C GLU A 409 75.88 -63.29 -13.02
N LYS A 410 75.04 -63.98 -12.23
CA LYS A 410 75.17 -65.43 -12.01
C LYS A 410 75.08 -66.22 -13.32
N SER A 411 74.18 -65.82 -14.24
CA SER A 411 74.09 -66.41 -15.58
C SER A 411 75.35 -66.16 -16.42
N ARG A 412 75.94 -64.96 -16.39
CA ARG A 412 77.22 -64.66 -17.06
C ARG A 412 78.36 -65.53 -16.50
N SER A 413 78.45 -65.66 -15.18
CA SER A 413 79.45 -66.49 -14.51
C SER A 413 79.33 -67.97 -14.89
N LEU A 414 78.11 -68.53 -14.85
CA LEU A 414 77.85 -69.91 -15.29
C LEU A 414 78.16 -70.13 -16.77
N LYS A 415 77.90 -69.15 -17.65
CA LYS A 415 78.29 -69.23 -19.07
C LYS A 415 79.81 -69.23 -19.26
N ALA A 416 80.54 -68.43 -18.50
CA ALA A 416 82.01 -68.42 -18.54
C ALA A 416 82.60 -69.77 -18.09
N LEU A 417 82.09 -70.32 -16.97
CA LEU A 417 82.48 -71.64 -16.47
C LEU A 417 82.13 -72.76 -17.45
N LEU A 418 80.98 -72.67 -18.14
CA LEU A 418 80.60 -73.63 -19.17
C LEU A 418 81.60 -73.62 -20.34
N ILE A 419 82.01 -72.43 -20.82
CA ILE A 419 83.02 -72.29 -21.88
C ILE A 419 84.36 -72.89 -21.44
N GLU A 420 84.80 -72.64 -20.20
CA GLU A 420 86.01 -73.25 -19.64
C GLU A 420 85.93 -74.78 -19.64
N LYS A 421 84.78 -75.36 -19.23
CA LYS A 421 84.57 -76.81 -19.24
C LYS A 421 84.44 -77.42 -20.63
N THR A 422 83.88 -76.71 -21.60
CA THR A 422 83.91 -77.14 -23.02
C THR A 422 85.35 -77.17 -23.53
N ASN A 423 86.17 -76.15 -23.24
CA ASN A 423 87.58 -76.13 -23.64
C ASN A 423 88.40 -77.26 -22.98
N GLU A 424 88.14 -77.59 -21.70
CA GLU A 424 88.73 -78.76 -21.04
C GLU A 424 88.33 -80.07 -21.73
N GLN A 425 87.04 -80.23 -22.06
CA GLN A 425 86.50 -81.41 -22.75
C GLN A 425 87.16 -81.58 -24.13
N ASP A 426 87.30 -80.52 -24.91
CA ASP A 426 87.94 -80.55 -26.23
C ASP A 426 89.43 -80.91 -26.13
N SER A 427 90.14 -80.39 -25.12
CA SER A 427 91.53 -80.76 -24.85
C SER A 427 91.70 -82.24 -24.47
N LEU A 428 90.79 -82.77 -23.65
CA LEU A 428 90.77 -84.19 -23.30
C LEU A 428 90.40 -85.08 -24.50
N ALA A 429 89.43 -84.67 -25.31
CA ALA A 429 89.06 -85.37 -26.54
C ALA A 429 90.23 -85.43 -27.53
N GLY A 430 91.01 -84.34 -27.66
CA GLY A 430 92.25 -84.31 -28.44
C GLY A 430 93.29 -85.33 -27.95
N LYS A 431 93.57 -85.36 -26.65
CA LYS A 431 94.48 -86.35 -26.04
C LYS A 431 94.01 -87.79 -26.23
N CYS A 432 92.71 -88.04 -26.09
CA CYS A 432 92.13 -89.36 -26.38
C CYS A 432 92.31 -89.75 -27.86
N ALA A 433 92.17 -88.81 -28.79
CA ALA A 433 92.41 -89.07 -30.21
C ALA A 433 93.89 -89.40 -30.50
N GLU A 434 94.83 -88.68 -29.87
CA GLU A 434 96.27 -88.99 -29.94
C GLU A 434 96.58 -90.39 -29.42
N GLN A 435 96.06 -90.74 -28.23
CA GLN A 435 96.21 -92.09 -27.65
C GLN A 435 95.59 -93.18 -28.54
N VAL A 436 94.45 -92.92 -29.19
CA VAL A 436 93.85 -93.87 -30.15
C VAL A 436 94.74 -94.08 -31.38
N ILE A 437 95.47 -93.07 -31.84
CA ILE A 437 96.46 -93.22 -32.92
C ILE A 437 97.65 -94.06 -32.43
N GLU A 438 98.18 -93.78 -31.24
CA GLU A 438 99.28 -94.55 -30.64
C GLU A 438 98.90 -96.03 -30.44
N ILE A 439 97.71 -96.31 -29.89
CA ILE A 439 97.15 -97.66 -29.75
C ILE A 439 97.03 -98.37 -31.11
N LYS A 440 96.61 -97.66 -32.17
CA LYS A 440 96.58 -98.23 -33.54
C LYS A 440 97.98 -98.57 -34.05
N THR A 441 98.98 -97.72 -33.79
CA THR A 441 100.38 -97.97 -34.18
C THR A 441 100.96 -99.17 -33.44
N LEU A 442 100.74 -99.26 -32.12
CA LEU A 442 101.12 -100.44 -31.31
C LEU A 442 100.39 -101.71 -31.79
N LYS A 443 99.11 -101.62 -32.16
CA LYS A 443 98.35 -102.74 -32.70
C LYS A 443 98.96 -103.27 -34.02
N THR A 444 99.34 -102.39 -34.95
CA THR A 444 100.01 -102.83 -36.19
C THR A 444 101.39 -103.47 -35.94
N GLN A 445 102.10 -103.07 -34.89
CA GLN A 445 103.35 -103.74 -34.47
C GLN A 445 103.06 -105.14 -33.91
N VAL A 446 102.01 -105.30 -33.09
CA VAL A 446 101.57 -106.62 -32.58
C VAL A 446 101.14 -107.54 -33.72
N GLU A 447 100.40 -107.04 -34.72
CA GLU A 447 99.99 -107.80 -35.91
C GLU A 447 101.21 -108.26 -36.73
N SER A 448 102.26 -107.44 -36.84
CA SER A 448 103.54 -107.83 -37.46
C SER A 448 104.22 -108.99 -36.71
N LEU A 449 104.32 -108.90 -35.39
CA LEU A 449 104.92 -109.96 -34.54
C LEU A 449 104.08 -111.25 -34.55
N GLN A 450 102.76 -111.14 -34.67
CA GLN A 450 101.88 -112.31 -34.85
C GLN A 450 102.09 -113.00 -36.21
N LYS A 451 102.46 -112.25 -37.26
CA LYS A 451 102.79 -112.83 -38.56
C LYS A 451 104.10 -113.64 -38.51
N GLU A 452 105.16 -113.10 -37.90
CA GLU A 452 106.40 -113.85 -37.65
C GLU A 452 106.15 -115.11 -36.80
N LYS A 453 105.23 -115.04 -35.82
CA LYS A 453 104.79 -116.22 -35.06
C LYS A 453 104.11 -117.28 -35.95
N LEU A 454 103.26 -116.91 -36.90
CA LEU A 454 102.61 -117.88 -37.80
C LEU A 454 103.60 -118.55 -38.77
N GLU A 455 104.58 -117.80 -39.25
CA GLU A 455 105.64 -118.34 -40.11
C GLU A 455 106.51 -119.37 -39.35
N LEU A 456 106.68 -119.23 -38.03
CA LEU A 456 107.27 -120.25 -37.16
C LEU A 456 106.31 -121.40 -36.80
N GLN A 457 105.01 -121.14 -36.63
CA GLN A 457 104.00 -122.18 -36.35
C GLN A 457 103.86 -123.17 -37.51
N THR A 458 104.02 -122.72 -38.75
CA THR A 458 103.90 -123.56 -39.96
C THR A 458 104.98 -124.65 -40.04
N ILE A 459 106.07 -124.54 -39.26
CA ILE A 459 107.13 -125.56 -39.15
C ILE A 459 106.76 -126.65 -38.12
N LEU A 460 105.77 -126.40 -37.25
CA LEU A 460 105.40 -127.26 -36.12
C LEU A 460 104.24 -128.23 -36.43
N ASP A 461 103.36 -127.90 -37.37
CA ASP A 461 102.13 -128.65 -37.65
C ASP A 461 102.34 -129.94 -38.51
N MET A 462 103.56 -130.48 -38.58
CA MET A 462 103.89 -131.67 -39.37
C MET A 462 103.86 -133.00 -38.58
N TYR A 463 103.39 -133.00 -37.32
CA TYR A 463 103.22 -134.19 -36.47
C TYR A 463 102.02 -134.04 -35.51
N GLY A 464 100.96 -134.86 -35.64
CA GLY A 464 99.99 -135.10 -34.54
C GLY A 464 98.49 -135.20 -34.87
N GLN A 465 98.05 -136.35 -35.37
CA GLN A 465 96.67 -136.91 -35.20
C GLN A 465 96.45 -137.35 -33.71
N GLU A 466 95.28 -137.71 -33.14
CA GLU A 466 93.90 -137.99 -33.61
C GLU A 466 92.87 -138.13 -32.45
N GLY A 467 91.55 -138.17 -32.77
CA GLY A 467 90.46 -138.85 -32.02
C GLY A 467 89.94 -138.20 -30.71
N SER A 468 88.77 -138.51 -30.13
CA SER A 468 87.51 -139.21 -30.51
C SER A 468 86.48 -138.95 -29.36
N ASP A 469 85.17 -139.26 -29.35
CA ASP A 469 84.21 -139.96 -30.22
C ASP A 469 82.76 -139.42 -29.94
N ASN A 470 81.67 -140.10 -30.36
CA ASN A 470 80.28 -139.60 -30.33
C ASN A 470 79.23 -140.56 -29.71
N ARG A 471 78.50 -140.14 -28.66
CA ARG A 471 77.10 -140.60 -28.39
C ARG A 471 76.30 -139.76 -27.39
N ASP A 472 76.90 -139.38 -26.25
CA ASP A 472 76.20 -138.72 -25.13
C ASP A 472 75.68 -137.30 -25.47
N VAL A 473 76.23 -136.69 -26.52
CA VAL A 473 75.85 -135.38 -27.04
C VAL A 473 74.39 -135.34 -27.53
N MET A 474 73.85 -136.46 -28.03
CA MET A 474 72.52 -136.45 -28.65
C MET A 474 71.39 -136.45 -27.60
N GLU A 475 71.54 -137.20 -26.50
CA GLU A 475 70.58 -137.18 -25.38
C GLU A 475 70.61 -135.85 -24.63
N LEU A 476 71.79 -135.23 -24.49
CA LEU A 476 71.93 -133.88 -23.95
C LEU A 476 71.21 -132.84 -24.83
N ASN A 477 71.34 -132.93 -26.16
CA ASN A 477 70.67 -132.01 -27.08
C ASN A 477 69.13 -132.12 -27.03
N GLU A 478 68.57 -133.33 -26.90
CA GLU A 478 67.11 -133.49 -26.78
C GLU A 478 66.58 -133.00 -25.42
N ALA A 479 67.35 -133.19 -24.34
CA ALA A 479 67.05 -132.60 -23.04
C ALA A 479 67.13 -131.05 -23.04
N ILE A 480 68.08 -130.48 -23.78
CA ILE A 480 68.20 -129.02 -24.00
C ILE A 480 66.96 -128.51 -24.76
N ALA A 481 66.58 -129.13 -25.87
CA ALA A 481 65.44 -128.70 -26.67
C ALA A 481 64.10 -128.69 -25.89
N ILE A 482 63.91 -129.65 -24.97
CA ILE A 482 62.76 -129.64 -24.05
C ILE A 482 62.82 -128.44 -23.09
N LYS A 483 64.02 -128.12 -22.56
CA LYS A 483 64.20 -126.99 -21.62
C LYS A 483 64.14 -125.62 -22.29
N GLU A 484 64.57 -125.51 -23.55
CA GLU A 484 64.35 -124.32 -24.39
C GLU A 484 62.85 -124.08 -24.58
N LYS A 485 62.07 -125.11 -24.88
CA LYS A 485 60.61 -125.02 -25.03
C LYS A 485 59.89 -124.67 -23.71
N ASP A 486 60.34 -125.21 -22.58
CA ASP A 486 59.85 -124.80 -21.25
C ASP A 486 60.16 -123.32 -21.00
N ALA A 487 61.37 -122.84 -21.37
CA ALA A 487 61.76 -121.44 -21.20
C ALA A 487 60.97 -120.48 -22.12
N GLU A 488 60.72 -120.85 -23.37
CA GLU A 488 59.84 -120.11 -24.29
C GLU A 488 58.41 -119.98 -23.73
N ALA A 489 57.87 -121.05 -23.14
CA ALA A 489 56.56 -121.01 -22.48
C ALA A 489 56.55 -120.06 -21.28
N PHE A 490 57.58 -120.09 -20.42
CA PHE A 490 57.69 -119.15 -19.30
C PHE A 490 57.86 -117.69 -19.76
N ILE A 491 58.60 -117.44 -20.85
CA ILE A 491 58.72 -116.08 -21.42
C ILE A 491 57.35 -115.58 -21.88
N SER A 492 56.58 -116.39 -22.60
CA SER A 492 55.22 -116.06 -23.07
C SER A 492 54.24 -115.78 -21.91
N GLU A 493 54.32 -116.55 -20.82
CA GLU A 493 53.55 -116.28 -19.60
C GLU A 493 54.00 -114.98 -18.90
N ILE A 494 55.30 -114.71 -18.82
CA ILE A 494 55.85 -113.48 -18.24
C ILE A 494 55.46 -112.25 -19.07
N GLU A 495 55.51 -112.33 -20.40
CA GLU A 495 55.06 -111.26 -21.31
C GLU A 495 53.57 -110.99 -21.15
N THR A 496 52.74 -112.04 -21.05
CA THR A 496 51.29 -111.93 -20.83
C THR A 496 50.97 -111.27 -19.48
N VAL A 497 51.67 -111.67 -18.40
CA VAL A 497 51.53 -111.06 -17.08
C VAL A 497 52.06 -109.63 -17.06
N GLY A 498 53.15 -109.35 -17.79
CA GLY A 498 53.73 -108.02 -17.97
C GLY A 498 52.73 -107.05 -18.62
N GLN A 499 52.16 -107.43 -19.77
CA GLN A 499 51.16 -106.61 -20.45
C GLN A 499 49.93 -106.36 -19.56
N ALA A 500 49.41 -107.39 -18.87
CA ALA A 500 48.29 -107.23 -17.95
C ALA A 500 48.63 -106.28 -16.78
N TYR A 501 49.88 -106.24 -16.33
CA TYR A 501 50.35 -105.30 -15.32
C TYR A 501 50.50 -103.87 -15.86
N GLU A 502 51.02 -103.70 -17.08
CA GLU A 502 51.14 -102.39 -17.75
C GLU A 502 49.76 -101.77 -18.06
N ASP A 503 48.81 -102.57 -18.53
CA ASP A 503 47.43 -102.16 -18.76
C ASP A 503 46.76 -101.71 -17.44
N MET A 504 46.92 -102.51 -16.37
CA MET A 504 46.45 -102.19 -15.02
C MET A 504 47.13 -100.94 -14.45
N GLN A 505 48.43 -100.74 -14.69
CA GLN A 505 49.17 -99.56 -14.27
C GLN A 505 48.68 -98.30 -14.99
N THR A 506 48.42 -98.41 -16.31
CA THR A 506 47.85 -97.34 -17.13
C THR A 506 46.42 -96.99 -16.68
N GLN A 507 45.60 -97.99 -16.40
CA GLN A 507 44.25 -97.80 -15.85
C GLN A 507 44.29 -97.09 -14.48
N ASN A 508 45.22 -97.48 -13.60
CA ASN A 508 45.41 -96.82 -12.31
C ASN A 508 45.91 -95.37 -12.44
N GLN A 509 46.80 -95.07 -13.39
CA GLN A 509 47.22 -93.69 -13.68
C GLN A 509 46.03 -92.84 -14.15
N HIS A 510 45.19 -93.36 -15.05
CA HIS A 510 43.99 -92.67 -15.53
C HIS A 510 42.96 -92.44 -14.41
N LEU A 511 42.72 -93.43 -13.55
CA LEU A 511 41.84 -93.27 -12.38
C LEU A 511 42.39 -92.22 -11.39
N LEU A 512 43.71 -92.22 -11.15
CA LEU A 512 44.36 -91.22 -10.30
C LEU A 512 44.23 -89.79 -10.89
N GLN A 513 44.39 -89.65 -12.21
CA GLN A 513 44.18 -88.39 -12.90
C GLN A 513 42.72 -87.91 -12.76
N GLN A 514 41.73 -88.78 -12.99
CA GLN A 514 40.31 -88.42 -12.83
C GLN A 514 39.96 -87.98 -11.39
N VAL A 515 40.52 -88.65 -10.37
CA VAL A 515 40.35 -88.22 -8.97
C VAL A 515 40.97 -86.85 -8.73
N THR A 516 42.17 -86.61 -9.25
CA THR A 516 42.89 -85.34 -9.12
C THR A 516 42.13 -84.19 -9.79
N GLU A 517 41.68 -84.36 -11.04
CA GLU A 517 40.89 -83.36 -11.78
C GLU A 517 39.56 -83.04 -11.09
N ARG A 518 38.88 -84.06 -10.54
CA ARG A 518 37.66 -83.88 -9.75
C ARG A 518 37.93 -83.08 -8.47
N ASP A 519 39.04 -83.36 -7.80
CA ASP A 519 39.38 -82.70 -6.54
C ASP A 519 39.84 -81.25 -6.75
N ASP A 520 40.57 -80.96 -7.83
CA ASP A 520 40.86 -79.58 -8.28
C ASP A 520 39.57 -78.81 -8.61
N TYR A 521 38.62 -79.43 -9.31
CA TYR A 521 37.32 -78.83 -9.58
C TYR A 521 36.52 -78.55 -8.30
N ASN A 522 36.53 -79.48 -7.33
CA ASN A 522 35.91 -79.30 -6.02
C ASN A 522 36.56 -78.15 -5.22
N ILE A 523 37.90 -78.07 -5.21
CA ILE A 523 38.65 -76.97 -4.58
C ILE A 523 38.24 -75.63 -5.19
N LYS A 524 38.13 -75.55 -6.52
CA LYS A 524 37.68 -74.34 -7.22
C LYS A 524 36.24 -73.95 -6.84
N LEU A 525 35.30 -74.90 -6.86
CA LEU A 525 33.92 -74.66 -6.44
C LEU A 525 33.82 -74.16 -5.00
N VAL A 526 34.58 -74.74 -4.07
CA VAL A 526 34.61 -74.29 -2.67
C VAL A 526 35.21 -72.88 -2.56
N SER A 527 36.29 -72.60 -3.29
CA SER A 527 36.90 -71.26 -3.34
C SER A 527 35.91 -70.20 -3.82
N ASP A 528 35.22 -70.46 -4.93
CA ASP A 528 34.28 -69.51 -5.53
C ASP A 528 32.98 -69.37 -4.71
N SER A 529 32.54 -70.44 -4.03
CA SER A 529 31.46 -70.40 -3.03
C SER A 529 31.82 -69.52 -1.83
N VAL A 530 33.04 -69.64 -1.29
CA VAL A 530 33.52 -68.78 -0.19
C VAL A 530 33.59 -67.31 -0.61
N LYS A 531 34.16 -67.00 -1.79
CA LYS A 531 34.21 -65.63 -2.33
C LYS A 531 32.80 -65.04 -2.49
N THR A 532 31.88 -65.81 -3.05
CA THR A 532 30.47 -65.38 -3.25
C THR A 532 29.79 -65.11 -1.91
N LYS A 533 30.01 -65.96 -0.90
CA LYS A 533 29.46 -65.78 0.45
C LYS A 533 30.06 -64.56 1.16
N GLN A 534 31.35 -64.27 0.97
CA GLN A 534 31.98 -63.05 1.49
C GLN A 534 31.41 -61.78 0.82
N ALA A 535 31.31 -61.76 -0.51
CA ALA A 535 30.73 -60.65 -1.26
C ALA A 535 29.25 -60.40 -0.86
N HIS A 536 28.46 -61.46 -0.71
CA HIS A 536 27.09 -61.36 -0.22
C HIS A 536 27.01 -60.77 1.19
N GLY A 537 27.92 -61.16 2.10
CA GLY A 537 28.01 -60.58 3.44
C GLY A 537 28.29 -59.07 3.44
N ILE A 538 29.17 -58.60 2.56
CA ILE A 538 29.47 -57.18 2.36
C ILE A 538 28.24 -56.43 1.86
N LEU A 539 27.61 -56.91 0.78
CA LEU A 539 26.41 -56.30 0.18
C LEU A 539 25.23 -56.25 1.16
N VAL A 540 25.06 -57.26 2.03
CA VAL A 540 24.05 -57.25 3.08
C VAL A 540 24.35 -56.19 4.15
N ALA A 541 25.61 -56.02 4.55
CA ALA A 541 26.02 -54.97 5.50
C ALA A 541 25.82 -53.56 4.91
N GLU A 542 26.19 -53.35 3.65
CA GLU A 542 25.97 -52.09 2.92
C GLU A 542 24.47 -51.77 2.79
N LYS A 543 23.64 -52.76 2.39
CA LYS A 543 22.18 -52.61 2.34
C LYS A 543 21.60 -52.22 3.71
N GLN A 544 22.08 -52.82 4.80
CA GLN A 544 21.64 -52.48 6.16
C GLN A 544 22.08 -51.06 6.57
N ALA A 545 23.28 -50.62 6.17
CA ALA A 545 23.75 -49.26 6.42
C ALA A 545 22.92 -48.22 5.65
N LEU A 546 22.69 -48.43 4.35
CA LEU A 546 21.85 -47.57 3.52
C LEU A 546 20.40 -47.52 4.03
N THR A 547 19.83 -48.64 4.46
CA THR A 547 18.49 -48.67 5.08
C THR A 547 18.42 -47.77 6.32
N LYS A 548 19.45 -47.77 7.18
CA LYS A 548 19.51 -46.90 8.37
C LYS A 548 19.67 -45.43 8.00
N GLN A 549 20.49 -45.11 7.00
CA GLN A 549 20.63 -43.74 6.49
C GLN A 549 19.31 -43.21 5.92
N LEU A 550 18.59 -44.03 5.13
CA LEU A 550 17.26 -43.69 4.62
C LEU A 550 16.25 -43.45 5.76
N GLN A 551 16.24 -44.31 6.80
CA GLN A 551 15.38 -44.11 7.97
C GLN A 551 15.68 -42.78 8.71
N GLN A 552 16.96 -42.44 8.88
CA GLN A 552 17.39 -41.18 9.49
C GLN A 552 17.01 -39.95 8.64
N LEU A 553 17.20 -40.04 7.31
CA LEU A 553 16.81 -38.99 6.38
C LEU A 553 15.28 -38.79 6.41
N ASN A 554 14.51 -39.88 6.40
CA ASN A 554 13.04 -39.81 6.45
C ASN A 554 12.54 -39.21 7.77
N ALA A 555 13.14 -39.54 8.91
CA ALA A 555 12.84 -38.90 10.19
C ALA A 555 13.15 -37.39 10.19
N SER A 556 14.24 -36.98 9.51
CA SER A 556 14.60 -35.58 9.35
C SER A 556 13.61 -34.84 8.43
N ILE A 557 13.13 -35.50 7.36
CA ILE A 557 12.08 -34.98 6.47
C ILE A 557 10.78 -34.76 7.23
N GLU A 558 10.32 -35.71 8.05
CA GLU A 558 9.10 -35.54 8.86
C GLU A 558 9.25 -34.42 9.93
N GLN A 559 10.45 -34.23 10.49
CA GLN A 559 10.74 -33.09 11.36
C GLN A 559 10.68 -31.75 10.61
N VAL A 560 11.12 -31.70 9.35
CA VAL A 560 11.02 -30.49 8.51
C VAL A 560 9.57 -30.23 8.10
N LYS A 561 8.81 -31.25 7.67
CA LYS A 561 7.38 -31.13 7.34
C LYS A 561 6.56 -30.59 8.50
N THR A 562 6.77 -31.10 9.72
CA THR A 562 6.05 -30.62 10.91
C THR A 562 6.42 -29.17 11.27
N ARG A 563 7.67 -28.75 11.06
CA ARG A 563 8.06 -27.33 11.17
C ARG A 563 7.40 -26.44 10.12
N ILE A 564 7.36 -26.88 8.86
CA ILE A 564 6.71 -26.15 7.77
C ILE A 564 5.22 -25.94 8.07
N ALA A 565 4.49 -27.01 8.39
CA ALA A 565 3.07 -26.94 8.74
C ALA A 565 2.79 -26.02 9.93
N HIS A 566 3.67 -26.00 10.95
CA HIS A 566 3.56 -25.06 12.06
C HIS A 566 3.77 -23.60 11.63
N SER A 567 4.77 -23.32 10.79
CA SER A 567 5.01 -21.97 10.27
C SER A 567 3.92 -21.49 9.31
N GLU A 568 3.33 -22.39 8.51
CA GLU A 568 2.18 -22.08 7.64
C GLU A 568 0.96 -21.69 8.49
N GLU A 569 0.70 -22.39 9.60
CA GLU A 569 -0.42 -22.08 10.48
C GLU A 569 -0.21 -20.73 11.22
N GLN A 570 1.01 -20.45 11.67
CA GLN A 570 1.37 -19.13 12.20
C GLN A 570 1.23 -18.02 11.14
N MET A 571 1.58 -18.31 9.89
CA MET A 571 1.46 -17.35 8.80
C MET A 571 -0.01 -17.06 8.47
N LYS A 572 -0.89 -18.08 8.46
CA LYS A 572 -2.34 -17.90 8.30
C LYS A 572 -2.94 -17.03 9.41
N THR A 573 -2.55 -17.24 10.67
CA THR A 573 -3.07 -16.40 11.78
C THR A 573 -2.59 -14.96 11.64
N CYS A 574 -1.32 -14.72 11.32
CA CYS A 574 -0.82 -13.37 11.03
C CYS A 574 -1.54 -12.71 9.84
N PHE A 575 -1.84 -13.44 8.77
CA PHE A 575 -2.62 -12.91 7.64
C PHE A 575 -4.06 -12.58 8.04
N ALA A 576 -4.71 -13.41 8.84
CA ALA A 576 -6.07 -13.16 9.33
C ALA A 576 -6.13 -11.92 10.23
N ASP A 577 -5.16 -11.75 11.14
CA ASP A 577 -5.03 -10.54 11.96
C ASP A 577 -4.75 -9.29 11.10
N ALA A 578 -3.87 -9.39 10.10
CA ALA A 578 -3.58 -8.29 9.17
C ALA A 578 -4.83 -7.86 8.37
N ILE A 579 -5.61 -8.82 7.85
CA ILE A 579 -6.89 -8.54 7.16
C ILE A 579 -7.83 -7.80 8.12
N ARG A 580 -8.03 -8.31 9.35
CA ARG A 580 -8.87 -7.64 10.36
C ARG A 580 -8.43 -6.20 10.60
N TYR A 581 -7.13 -5.95 10.79
CA TYR A 581 -6.62 -4.59 11.00
C TYR A 581 -6.86 -3.68 9.80
N THR A 582 -6.71 -4.16 8.56
CA THR A 582 -7.04 -3.36 7.37
C THR A 582 -8.55 -3.07 7.23
N GLU A 583 -9.42 -3.99 7.68
CA GLU A 583 -10.86 -3.76 7.74
C GLU A 583 -11.23 -2.73 8.81
N GLU A 584 -10.63 -2.84 10.01
CA GLU A 584 -10.77 -1.89 11.12
C GLU A 584 -10.30 -0.48 10.71
N GLU A 585 -9.12 -0.37 10.08
CA GLU A 585 -8.59 0.90 9.54
C GLU A 585 -9.55 1.50 8.50
N ARG A 586 -10.06 0.69 7.57
CA ARG A 586 -11.02 1.15 6.55
C ARG A 586 -12.33 1.62 7.17
N HIS A 587 -12.80 0.97 8.23
CA HIS A 587 -13.98 1.39 8.98
C HIS A 587 -13.73 2.73 9.70
N LEU A 588 -12.59 2.88 10.40
CA LEU A 588 -12.20 4.12 11.05
C LEU A 588 -12.04 5.28 10.05
N ALA A 589 -11.45 5.04 8.89
CA ALA A 589 -11.31 6.03 7.83
C ALA A 589 -12.67 6.57 7.35
N VAL A 590 -13.64 5.68 7.10
CA VAL A 590 -15.02 6.07 6.72
C VAL A 590 -15.72 6.86 7.83
N THR A 591 -15.60 6.43 9.08
CA THR A 591 -16.15 7.18 10.23
C THR A 591 -15.52 8.56 10.37
N LEU A 592 -14.22 8.68 10.12
CA LEU A 592 -13.47 9.94 10.19
C LEU A 592 -13.83 10.89 9.03
N GLU A 593 -14.05 10.38 7.82
CA GLU A 593 -14.58 11.17 6.71
C GLU A 593 -16.00 11.70 6.98
N MET A 594 -16.88 10.86 7.55
CA MET A 594 -18.23 11.26 7.95
C MET A 594 -18.19 12.37 9.02
N ALA A 595 -17.37 12.20 10.06
CA ALA A 595 -17.19 13.21 11.10
C ALA A 595 -16.58 14.53 10.57
N ARG A 596 -15.67 14.47 9.59
CA ARG A 596 -15.14 15.65 8.89
C ARG A 596 -16.24 16.39 8.10
N TRP A 597 -17.14 15.66 7.45
CA TRP A 597 -18.27 16.25 6.73
C TRP A 597 -19.24 16.95 7.69
N GLU A 598 -19.63 16.29 8.78
CA GLU A 598 -20.48 16.87 9.83
C GLU A 598 -19.86 18.13 10.47
N LEU A 599 -18.55 18.09 10.77
CA LEU A 599 -17.82 19.26 11.27
C LEU A 599 -17.85 20.42 10.26
N THR A 600 -17.63 20.13 8.99
CA THR A 600 -17.64 21.14 7.91
C THR A 600 -19.02 21.77 7.74
N ASP A 601 -20.09 21.02 8.00
CA ASP A 601 -21.46 21.54 7.94
C ASP A 601 -21.81 22.39 9.17
N ALA A 602 -21.49 21.91 10.37
CA ALA A 602 -21.63 22.66 11.62
C ALA A 602 -20.83 23.98 11.62
N GLU A 603 -19.67 24.03 10.96
CA GLU A 603 -18.93 25.26 10.74
C GLU A 603 -19.68 26.28 9.86
N LYS A 604 -20.39 25.83 8.82
CA LYS A 604 -21.21 26.71 7.96
C LYS A 604 -22.40 27.24 8.74
N GLU A 605 -23.08 26.39 9.51
CA GLU A 605 -24.14 26.82 10.42
C GLU A 605 -23.63 27.86 11.41
N GLN A 606 -22.47 27.63 12.05
CA GLN A 606 -21.88 28.59 12.97
C GLN A 606 -21.58 29.94 12.31
N LYS A 607 -21.03 29.94 11.09
CA LYS A 607 -20.76 31.16 10.30
C LYS A 607 -22.06 31.92 9.98
N TRP A 608 -23.13 31.20 9.61
CA TRP A 608 -24.45 31.80 9.35
C TRP A 608 -25.10 32.37 10.62
N ILE A 609 -25.06 31.63 11.73
CA ILE A 609 -25.59 32.10 13.03
C ILE A 609 -24.85 33.36 13.50
N LYS A 610 -23.52 33.42 13.36
CA LYS A 610 -22.72 34.62 13.69
C LYS A 610 -23.13 35.83 12.86
N TYR A 611 -23.38 35.65 11.56
CA TYR A 611 -23.88 36.72 10.70
C TYR A 611 -25.28 37.20 11.12
N ALA A 612 -26.19 36.27 11.42
CA ALA A 612 -27.55 36.59 11.86
C ALA A 612 -27.56 37.35 13.20
N ILE A 613 -26.74 36.93 14.17
CA ILE A 613 -26.56 37.63 15.45
C ILE A 613 -26.07 39.07 15.21
N ALA A 614 -25.02 39.25 14.40
CA ALA A 614 -24.48 40.59 14.14
C ALA A 614 -25.47 41.54 13.41
N SER A 615 -26.39 41.00 12.60
CA SER A 615 -27.49 41.81 12.02
C SER A 615 -28.50 42.22 13.09
N SER A 616 -28.95 41.25 13.91
CA SER A 616 -29.93 41.46 14.97
C SER A 616 -29.41 42.39 16.08
N GLU A 617 -28.13 42.29 16.45
CA GLU A 617 -27.48 43.22 17.39
C GLU A 617 -27.51 44.66 16.88
N LYS A 618 -27.23 44.86 15.58
CA LYS A 618 -27.27 46.19 14.96
C LYS A 618 -28.70 46.76 14.84
N GLU A 619 -29.67 45.90 14.55
CA GLU A 619 -31.09 46.27 14.57
C GLU A 619 -31.55 46.64 15.98
N TYR A 620 -31.13 45.88 17.00
CA TYR A 620 -31.37 46.17 18.41
C TYR A 620 -30.74 47.49 18.86
N GLU A 621 -29.48 47.77 18.52
CA GLU A 621 -28.83 49.07 18.78
C GLU A 621 -29.61 50.23 18.14
N GLN A 622 -30.13 50.04 16.93
CA GLN A 622 -30.92 51.05 16.23
C GLN A 622 -32.29 51.30 16.90
N ILE A 623 -32.98 50.23 17.33
CA ILE A 623 -34.24 50.33 18.09
C ILE A 623 -34.00 50.97 19.46
N GLN A 624 -32.91 50.59 20.15
CA GLN A 624 -32.54 51.16 21.44
C GLN A 624 -32.29 52.67 21.33
N LYS A 625 -31.52 53.10 20.31
CA LYS A 625 -31.26 54.53 20.06
C LYS A 625 -32.55 55.31 19.81
N LYS A 626 -33.48 54.78 19.00
CA LYS A 626 -34.81 55.39 18.82
C LYS A 626 -35.61 55.47 20.13
N SER A 627 -35.54 54.43 20.97
CA SER A 627 -36.21 54.43 22.27
C SER A 627 -35.63 55.45 23.24
N ASP A 628 -34.31 55.70 23.20
CA ASP A 628 -33.65 56.77 23.95
C ASP A 628 -34.04 58.17 23.42
N GLU A 629 -34.14 58.33 22.09
CA GLU A 629 -34.60 59.56 21.43
C GLU A 629 -36.05 59.90 21.83
N VAL A 630 -37.00 58.97 21.66
CA VAL A 630 -38.42 59.13 22.04
C VAL A 630 -38.58 59.38 23.55
N ARG A 631 -37.75 58.77 24.41
CA ARG A 631 -37.76 59.04 25.86
C ARG A 631 -37.36 60.49 26.16
N THR A 632 -36.34 60.99 25.47
CA THR A 632 -35.86 62.37 25.61
C THR A 632 -36.91 63.37 25.14
N GLU A 633 -37.58 63.10 24.01
CA GLU A 633 -38.70 63.91 23.53
C GLU A 633 -39.89 63.90 24.49
N LEU A 634 -40.23 62.75 25.07
CA LEU A 634 -41.28 62.64 26.09
C LEU A 634 -40.94 63.43 27.37
N GLU A 635 -39.68 63.47 27.78
CA GLU A 635 -39.21 64.29 28.91
C GLU A 635 -39.29 65.80 28.60
N ASN A 636 -38.94 66.21 27.38
CA ASN A 636 -39.08 67.59 26.92
C ASN A 636 -40.56 68.04 26.84
N GLU A 637 -41.46 67.22 26.27
CA GLU A 637 -42.89 67.53 26.19
C GLU A 637 -43.55 67.54 27.58
N ARG A 638 -43.06 66.73 28.53
CA ARG A 638 -43.46 66.82 29.96
C ARG A 638 -43.01 68.14 30.59
N TYR A 639 -41.80 68.59 30.30
CA TYR A 639 -41.26 69.85 30.81
C TYR A 639 -42.02 71.07 30.27
N GLU A 640 -42.24 71.15 28.95
CA GLU A 640 -43.01 72.25 28.36
C GLU A 640 -44.49 72.21 28.81
N ARG A 641 -45.08 71.02 29.01
CA ARG A 641 -46.42 70.90 29.60
C ARG A 641 -46.47 71.44 31.03
N GLN A 642 -45.50 71.10 31.88
CA GLN A 642 -45.43 71.63 33.25
C GLN A 642 -45.34 73.16 33.23
N LYS A 643 -44.49 73.73 32.37
CA LYS A 643 -44.36 75.18 32.20
C LYS A 643 -45.67 75.84 31.76
N VAL A 644 -46.39 75.25 30.80
CA VAL A 644 -47.71 75.74 30.37
C VAL A 644 -48.75 75.59 31.50
N GLU A 645 -48.71 74.52 32.29
CA GLU A 645 -49.58 74.35 33.47
C GLU A 645 -49.29 75.41 34.56
N GLU A 646 -48.02 75.77 34.77
CA GLU A 646 -47.59 76.86 35.66
C GLU A 646 -48.04 78.24 35.13
N GLU A 647 -47.88 78.52 33.84
CA GLU A 647 -48.38 79.75 33.19
C GLU A 647 -49.93 79.85 33.27
N LEU A 648 -50.64 78.74 33.10
CA LEU A 648 -52.11 78.66 33.20
C LEU A 648 -52.60 78.84 34.64
N LEU A 649 -51.88 78.31 35.64
CA LEU A 649 -52.14 78.55 37.05
C LEU A 649 -51.98 80.03 37.41
N GLU A 650 -50.91 80.67 36.93
CA GLU A 650 -50.64 82.09 37.12
C GLU A 650 -51.73 82.98 36.48
N LEU A 651 -52.13 82.68 35.23
CA LEU A 651 -53.25 83.34 34.56
C LEU A 651 -54.59 83.13 35.30
N ASN A 652 -54.86 81.94 35.84
CA ASN A 652 -56.05 81.68 36.64
C ASN A 652 -56.05 82.48 37.95
N ASN A 653 -54.90 82.63 38.61
CA ASN A 653 -54.77 83.45 39.82
C ASN A 653 -55.07 84.93 39.50
N GLN A 654 -54.50 85.46 38.42
CA GLN A 654 -54.76 86.83 37.95
C GLN A 654 -56.23 87.06 37.57
N ILE A 655 -56.86 86.07 36.90
CA ILE A 655 -58.30 86.11 36.60
C ILE A 655 -59.13 86.09 37.88
N ALA A 656 -58.77 85.26 38.87
CA ALA A 656 -59.48 85.19 40.15
C ALA A 656 -59.37 86.51 40.93
N GLU A 657 -58.19 87.11 40.98
CA GLU A 657 -57.92 88.41 41.61
C GLU A 657 -58.75 89.53 40.95
N LEU A 658 -58.68 89.66 39.62
CA LEU A 658 -59.50 90.61 38.84
C LEU A 658 -61.00 90.38 39.03
N ILE A 659 -61.46 89.13 39.13
CA ILE A 659 -62.87 88.82 39.40
C ILE A 659 -63.25 89.26 40.82
N SER A 660 -62.43 89.00 41.85
CA SER A 660 -62.72 89.49 43.21
C SER A 660 -62.77 91.01 43.26
N GLU A 661 -61.73 91.71 42.79
CA GLU A 661 -61.68 93.18 42.81
C GLU A 661 -62.86 93.81 42.04
N THR A 662 -63.14 93.31 40.84
CA THR A 662 -64.19 93.91 39.99
C THR A 662 -65.60 93.57 40.48
N SER A 663 -65.82 92.36 41.02
CA SER A 663 -67.14 91.95 41.50
C SER A 663 -67.48 92.55 42.86
N GLU A 664 -66.55 92.57 43.82
CA GLU A 664 -66.77 93.19 45.13
C GLU A 664 -67.00 94.71 44.99
N ALA A 665 -66.16 95.40 44.22
CA ALA A 665 -66.34 96.84 43.95
C ALA A 665 -67.59 97.16 43.11
N ALA A 666 -68.14 96.22 42.34
CA ALA A 666 -69.43 96.40 41.66
C ALA A 666 -70.62 96.17 42.60
N ILE A 667 -70.53 95.17 43.48
CA ILE A 667 -71.56 94.84 44.47
C ILE A 667 -71.70 95.98 45.50
N GLU A 668 -70.60 96.49 46.06
CA GLU A 668 -70.63 97.55 47.08
C GLU A 668 -71.31 98.84 46.56
N ARG A 669 -70.97 99.28 45.34
CA ARG A 669 -71.61 100.44 44.69
C ARG A 669 -73.13 100.26 44.49
N LEU A 670 -73.57 99.08 44.08
CA LEU A 670 -74.99 98.77 43.92
C LEU A 670 -75.71 98.71 45.29
N GLN A 671 -75.04 98.21 46.33
CA GLN A 671 -75.54 98.22 47.71
C GLN A 671 -75.83 99.65 48.19
N ASP A 672 -74.91 100.58 47.95
CA ASP A 672 -75.01 101.98 48.38
C ASP A 672 -76.11 102.75 47.63
N GLU A 673 -76.19 102.60 46.30
CA GLU A 673 -77.28 103.20 45.51
C GLU A 673 -78.67 102.73 45.98
N ILE A 674 -78.81 101.44 46.31
CA ILE A 674 -80.05 100.87 46.86
C ILE A 674 -80.36 101.47 48.25
N ASN A 675 -79.36 101.67 49.10
CA ASN A 675 -79.54 102.26 50.43
C ASN A 675 -79.97 103.72 50.36
N ASP A 676 -79.45 104.49 49.41
CA ASP A 676 -79.85 105.88 49.19
C ASP A 676 -81.25 106.02 48.62
N CYS A 677 -81.64 105.15 47.69
CA CYS A 677 -83.03 105.09 47.21
C CYS A 677 -84.01 104.77 48.35
N LYS A 678 -83.68 103.80 49.22
CA LYS A 678 -84.47 103.46 50.42
C LYS A 678 -84.58 104.64 51.39
N ARG A 679 -83.53 105.46 51.54
CA ARG A 679 -83.49 106.62 52.43
C ARG A 679 -84.48 107.71 52.00
N ILE A 680 -84.60 107.98 50.69
CA ILE A 680 -85.49 109.01 50.13
C ILE A 680 -86.99 108.69 50.36
N LEU A 681 -87.37 107.42 50.34
CA LEU A 681 -88.76 106.97 50.47
C LEU A 681 -89.32 107.06 51.91
N LYS A 682 -88.44 107.16 52.92
CA LYS A 682 -88.85 107.24 54.34
C LYS A 682 -89.36 108.64 54.71
N CYS A 683 -90.33 108.68 55.61
CA CYS A 683 -90.95 109.90 56.14
C CYS A 683 -89.97 110.69 56.99
N SER A 684 -89.71 111.96 56.64
CA SER A 684 -88.75 112.83 57.36
C SER A 684 -89.12 113.20 58.81
N VAL A 685 -90.32 112.85 59.28
CA VAL A 685 -90.75 113.07 60.68
C VAL A 685 -90.36 111.90 61.61
N CYS A 686 -90.18 110.69 61.07
CA CYS A 686 -89.79 109.52 61.87
C CYS A 686 -88.61 108.72 61.29
N SER A 687 -88.15 109.05 60.08
CA SER A 687 -87.05 108.42 59.34
C SER A 687 -87.13 106.88 59.20
N ASP A 688 -88.34 106.34 59.33
CA ASP A 688 -88.61 104.91 59.51
C ASP A 688 -89.68 104.43 58.51
N ARG A 689 -90.95 104.82 58.74
CA ARG A 689 -92.09 104.48 57.87
C ARG A 689 -92.01 105.18 56.52
N PRO A 690 -92.55 104.58 55.44
CA PRO A 690 -92.65 105.23 54.14
C PRO A 690 -93.51 106.50 54.21
N LYS A 691 -93.39 107.33 53.18
CA LYS A 691 -94.33 108.42 52.91
C LYS A 691 -95.63 107.82 52.35
N GLU A 692 -96.78 108.19 52.91
CA GLU A 692 -98.10 107.59 52.63
C GLU A 692 -99.20 108.63 52.44
N VAL A 693 -99.00 109.86 52.93
CA VAL A 693 -99.95 110.97 52.79
C VAL A 693 -99.24 112.21 52.32
N VAL A 694 -99.96 113.02 51.54
CA VAL A 694 -99.59 114.37 51.12
C VAL A 694 -100.50 115.39 51.76
N ILE A 695 -99.92 116.50 52.21
CA ILE A 695 -100.69 117.70 52.59
C ILE A 695 -100.89 118.53 51.31
N VAL A 696 -102.07 118.48 50.69
CA VAL A 696 -102.30 119.03 49.33
C VAL A 696 -102.11 120.55 49.22
N LYS A 697 -102.07 121.27 50.35
CA LYS A 697 -101.76 122.72 50.37
C LYS A 697 -100.28 123.06 50.20
N CYS A 698 -99.39 122.10 50.38
CA CYS A 698 -97.94 122.32 50.25
C CYS A 698 -97.19 121.14 49.61
N TYR A 699 -97.90 120.11 49.17
CA TYR A 699 -97.41 118.89 48.50
C TYR A 699 -96.30 118.08 49.20
N HIS A 700 -95.93 118.41 50.43
CA HIS A 700 -95.03 117.60 51.25
C HIS A 700 -95.66 116.26 51.66
N LEU A 701 -94.90 115.18 51.49
CA LEU A 701 -95.31 113.81 51.80
C LEU A 701 -94.66 113.27 53.08
N PHE A 702 -95.45 112.55 53.88
CA PHE A 702 -95.08 112.00 55.18
C PHE A 702 -95.83 110.69 55.46
N CYS A 703 -95.50 109.99 56.54
CA CYS A 703 -96.26 108.83 57.02
C CYS A 703 -97.64 109.27 57.53
N ASN A 704 -98.70 108.47 57.30
CA ASN A 704 -100.04 108.84 57.77
C ASN A 704 -100.08 109.06 59.30
N PRO A 705 -99.55 108.15 60.14
CA PRO A 705 -99.50 108.35 61.59
C PRO A 705 -98.81 109.66 62.03
N CYS A 706 -97.84 110.13 61.26
CA CYS A 706 -97.04 111.32 61.56
C CYS A 706 -97.86 112.61 61.41
N ILE A 707 -98.76 112.64 60.43
CA ILE A 707 -99.59 113.80 60.10
C ILE A 707 -100.93 113.74 60.83
N GLN A 708 -101.51 112.55 60.97
CA GLN A 708 -102.70 112.31 61.78
C GLN A 708 -102.46 112.74 63.24
N ARG A 709 -101.30 112.40 63.84
CA ARG A 709 -100.92 112.86 65.18
C ARG A 709 -100.81 114.39 65.31
N ASN A 710 -100.31 115.09 64.28
CA ASN A 710 -100.28 116.56 64.29
C ASN A 710 -101.70 117.16 64.22
N LEU A 711 -102.59 116.56 63.45
CA LEU A 711 -104.00 116.96 63.36
C LEU A 711 -104.75 116.76 64.69
N GLU A 712 -104.51 115.63 65.36
CA GLU A 712 -105.03 115.27 66.68
C GLU A 712 -104.55 116.24 67.78
N LEU A 713 -103.24 116.51 67.83
CA LEU A 713 -102.62 117.50 68.72
C LEU A 713 -102.99 118.96 68.38
N ARG A 714 -103.87 119.18 67.39
CA ARG A 714 -104.28 120.49 66.87
C ARG A 714 -103.12 121.35 66.34
N HIS A 715 -101.96 120.77 66.08
CA HIS A 715 -100.84 121.39 65.38
C HIS A 715 -101.15 121.47 63.88
N ARG A 716 -102.02 122.42 63.51
CA ARG A 716 -102.51 122.67 62.15
C ARG A 716 -101.45 123.31 61.25
N LYS A 717 -100.18 122.90 61.32
CA LYS A 717 -99.04 123.39 60.50
C LYS A 717 -98.21 122.21 59.99
N CYS A 718 -97.91 122.21 58.69
CA CYS A 718 -97.14 121.15 58.03
C CYS A 718 -95.74 121.00 58.68
N PRO A 719 -95.29 119.78 59.06
CA PRO A 719 -93.98 119.58 59.66
C PRO A 719 -92.79 119.99 58.76
N GLY A 720 -92.94 119.95 57.43
CA GLY A 720 -91.86 120.28 56.50
C GLY A 720 -91.69 121.77 56.21
N CYS A 721 -92.78 122.55 56.22
CA CYS A 721 -92.76 123.94 55.74
C CYS A 721 -93.63 124.91 56.57
N GLY A 722 -94.25 124.47 57.66
CA GLY A 722 -95.07 125.30 58.54
C GLY A 722 -96.43 125.75 57.98
N THR A 723 -96.75 125.49 56.71
CA THR A 723 -98.02 125.88 56.06
C THR A 723 -99.22 125.31 56.79
N ALA A 724 -100.25 126.14 57.02
CA ALA A 724 -101.41 125.73 57.80
C ALA A 724 -102.31 124.72 57.05
N PHE A 725 -102.75 123.65 57.72
CA PHE A 725 -103.54 122.57 57.10
C PHE A 725 -104.59 121.95 58.04
N GLY A 726 -105.74 121.57 57.46
CA GLY A 726 -106.86 120.87 58.10
C GLY A 726 -106.94 119.38 57.70
N GLN A 727 -107.89 118.65 58.28
CA GLN A 727 -108.10 117.22 57.97
C GLN A 727 -108.47 117.00 56.49
N SER A 728 -109.24 117.93 55.91
CA SER A 728 -109.61 117.98 54.49
C SER A 728 -108.41 118.08 53.54
N ASP A 729 -107.29 118.59 54.04
CA ASP A 729 -106.10 118.92 53.27
C ASP A 729 -105.09 117.76 53.27
N VAL A 730 -105.38 116.64 53.92
CA VAL A 730 -104.55 115.43 53.92
C VAL A 730 -105.17 114.38 53.01
N ARG A 731 -104.39 113.89 52.04
CA ARG A 731 -104.79 112.83 51.12
C ARG A 731 -103.75 111.72 51.14
N PHE A 732 -104.18 110.47 51.07
CA PHE A 732 -103.28 109.35 50.88
C PHE A 732 -102.66 109.39 49.48
N VAL A 733 -101.37 109.07 49.41
CA VAL A 733 -100.64 108.83 48.17
C VAL A 733 -100.21 107.37 48.23
N LYS A 734 -100.62 106.57 47.23
CA LYS A 734 -99.94 105.31 46.96
C LYS A 734 -98.61 105.66 46.31
N ILE A 735 -97.51 105.34 47.01
CA ILE A 735 -96.15 105.35 46.48
C ILE A 735 -95.82 103.91 46.08
#